data_AF-A0A2S7QXR0-F1
#
_entry.id   AF-A0A2S7QXR0-F1
#
_cell.length_a   1.000
_cell.length_b   1.000
_cell.length_c   1.000
_cell.angle_alpha   90.00
_cell.angle_beta   90.00
_cell.angle_gamma   90.00
#
_symmetry.space_group_name_H-M   'P 1'
#
loop_
_entity.id
_entity.type
_entity.pdbx_description
1 polymer ?
#
loop_
_entity_poly.entity_id
_entity_poly.type
_entity_poly.pdbx_seq_one_letter_code
_entity_poly.pdbx_strand_id
1 'polypeptide(L)'
;MPPREAELPLPHLRPEPQRAPSNSTKISFRSHSSSFEADDERSSSIDHDSMGPDIGSAHRDAPAQYAGEDTRLTSRKELSGWYAYGFAAEVFVICGIGSFIPITLEQLARENGVLLSDPTIPCGSSSSHPPPGLHPGSAKDGQCVVYLLGMQINTASFAMYSFSLSVLFQAILVVSISCAADHGNYRKRLLLFFAFVGSITTMLFLTVVPKVYLLGALLAIISNTCFGASFVLLNSFLPLLVRHHPKAQYGTPDFTPDLRSTIIHDQPPEHMLNETENEVYDERSALLPQAPDPVESTDLTSKELRLSTQISSTGIGIGYSAGLFLQCVSIVIIWFLKGTTFSLRLVLFFVGLWWFLFTIPAAMWLRPRPGPPLPSTGSGDSKSSRSWFAYIIYAWASLRRTVKLARRLKDITLFLAAWFLLSDAIATVSGTAVLYAKTQLRMAPEALGLINVIATTAGVLGAFSWAAISRTLNLKPHQTILACICIFEIIPLYGLLGFLPMVKRWNVIGLQQPWEMYPLGFLYGFVLGGLSSYCRSLFGELIPPGSEAAFYALYAITDKGSSVFGPAVVGAIVDHTGEIRPAFWFLAVLVGLPAPLIYFVNVERGKNEGAQLAEIIEGFRIRESQAASAVPSTRDVDDEEQHVGSDDERGRSTS
;
A
#
# COMPACT_ATOMS: atom_id res chain seq x y z
N MET A 1 63.17 3.11 -76.86
CA MET A 1 63.46 1.67 -76.72
C MET A 1 62.15 0.94 -76.44
N PRO A 2 61.87 -0.20 -77.09
CA PRO A 2 60.64 -1.00 -76.94
C PRO A 2 60.85 -2.17 -75.93
N PRO A 3 59.87 -3.09 -75.72
CA PRO A 3 58.45 -3.11 -76.13
C PRO A 3 57.57 -2.90 -74.88
N ARG A 4 56.46 -3.59 -74.49
CA ARG A 4 55.57 -4.69 -74.95
C ARG A 4 54.20 -4.42 -74.25
N GLU A 5 52.98 -4.73 -74.70
CA GLU A 5 52.38 -5.83 -75.50
C GLU A 5 52.44 -7.20 -74.77
N ALA A 6 51.37 -7.98 -74.58
CA ALA A 6 49.93 -7.79 -74.76
C ALA A 6 49.21 -8.55 -73.59
N GLU A 7 47.98 -9.10 -73.56
CA GLU A 7 46.94 -9.49 -74.53
C GLU A 7 45.51 -9.31 -73.94
N LEU A 8 44.48 -9.66 -74.72
CA LEU A 8 43.07 -9.88 -74.38
C LEU A 8 42.73 -11.34 -74.81
N PRO A 9 41.71 -12.07 -74.28
CA PRO A 9 40.31 -11.60 -74.25
C PRO A 9 39.32 -12.17 -73.17
N LEU A 10 38.14 -11.52 -73.10
CA LEU A 10 36.72 -11.97 -72.95
C LEU A 10 36.35 -13.45 -72.60
N PRO A 11 35.09 -13.79 -72.17
CA PRO A 11 33.89 -12.94 -71.88
C PRO A 11 33.01 -13.32 -70.62
N HIS A 12 31.90 -12.57 -70.44
CA HIS A 12 30.54 -12.97 -69.98
C HIS A 12 29.99 -12.73 -68.53
N LEU A 13 28.89 -11.93 -68.49
CA LEU A 13 27.66 -12.02 -67.63
C LEU A 13 27.81 -11.68 -66.12
N ARG A 14 26.84 -11.06 -65.42
CA ARG A 14 25.43 -10.60 -65.67
C ARG A 14 25.14 -9.26 -64.88
N PRO A 15 23.91 -8.67 -64.82
CA PRO A 15 23.74 -7.22 -64.63
C PRO A 15 23.51 -6.69 -63.19
N GLU A 16 23.42 -5.36 -63.11
CA GLU A 16 23.33 -4.46 -61.94
C GLU A 16 21.95 -4.41 -61.23
N PRO A 17 21.91 -4.17 -59.91
CA PRO A 17 20.76 -3.59 -59.19
C PRO A 17 21.00 -2.13 -58.76
N GLN A 18 19.97 -1.29 -58.87
CA GLN A 18 20.03 0.17 -58.72
C GLN A 18 20.18 0.66 -57.26
N ARG A 19 20.81 1.83 -57.08
CA ARG A 19 20.77 2.59 -55.81
C ARG A 19 19.47 3.39 -55.67
N ALA A 20 18.82 3.30 -54.51
CA ALA A 20 17.75 4.22 -54.07
C ALA A 20 18.25 5.14 -52.94
N PRO A 21 17.87 6.43 -52.90
CA PRO A 21 18.35 7.38 -51.89
C PRO A 21 17.57 7.29 -50.56
N SER A 22 18.26 7.52 -49.46
CA SER A 22 17.71 7.48 -48.09
C SER A 22 16.95 8.77 -47.72
N ASN A 23 15.62 8.75 -47.77
CA ASN A 23 14.75 9.82 -47.26
C ASN A 23 13.82 9.30 -46.14
N SER A 24 14.19 9.51 -44.88
CA SER A 24 13.32 9.26 -43.71
C SER A 24 13.68 10.11 -42.50
N THR A 25 13.95 11.40 -42.70
CA THR A 25 14.20 12.35 -41.61
C THR A 25 12.87 12.74 -40.96
N LYS A 26 12.34 11.90 -40.05
CA LYS A 26 11.15 12.26 -39.26
C LYS A 26 11.50 13.47 -38.37
N ILE A 27 10.83 14.59 -38.64
CA ILE A 27 10.99 15.83 -37.87
C ILE A 27 10.56 15.57 -36.43
N SER A 28 11.49 15.75 -35.49
CA SER A 28 11.19 15.66 -34.07
C SER A 28 10.38 16.88 -33.62
N PHE A 29 9.10 16.66 -33.30
CA PHE A 29 8.37 17.62 -32.48
C PHE A 29 9.08 17.75 -31.14
N ARG A 30 9.56 18.95 -30.81
CA ARG A 30 10.02 19.28 -29.46
C ARG A 30 8.82 19.23 -28.51
N SER A 31 8.61 18.09 -27.86
CA SER A 31 7.97 18.08 -26.56
C SER A 31 8.78 18.98 -25.63
N HIS A 32 8.11 19.77 -24.79
CA HIS A 32 8.78 20.44 -23.69
C HIS A 32 9.10 19.40 -22.61
N SER A 33 10.25 18.73 -22.74
CA SER A 33 10.83 17.94 -21.64
C SER A 33 10.91 18.83 -20.41
N SER A 34 10.26 18.39 -19.33
CA SER A 34 10.36 19.08 -18.05
C SER A 34 11.69 18.72 -17.40
N SER A 35 12.35 19.66 -16.72
CA SER A 35 13.67 19.47 -16.08
C SER A 35 13.67 18.52 -14.86
N PHE A 36 12.71 17.60 -14.78
CA PHE A 36 12.53 16.53 -13.80
C PHE A 36 12.32 15.15 -14.47
N GLU A 37 12.61 15.07 -15.77
CA GLU A 37 12.80 13.82 -16.50
C GLU A 37 14.11 13.15 -16.04
N ALA A 38 14.15 11.82 -15.98
CA ALA A 38 15.33 11.10 -15.54
C ALA A 38 16.36 11.10 -16.69
N ASP A 39 17.58 11.58 -16.42
CA ASP A 39 18.60 11.87 -17.46
C ASP A 39 19.31 10.59 -17.95
N ASP A 40 18.56 9.51 -18.24
CA ASP A 40 19.05 8.23 -18.79
C ASP A 40 19.23 8.26 -20.32
N GLU A 41 18.71 9.29 -21.00
CA GLU A 41 18.97 9.53 -22.43
C GLU A 41 20.37 10.17 -22.67
N ARG A 42 21.11 10.49 -21.61
CA ARG A 42 22.49 11.01 -21.67
C ARG A 42 23.60 10.02 -21.31
N SER A 43 23.28 8.79 -20.93
CA SER A 43 24.29 7.76 -20.62
C SER A 43 25.12 7.43 -21.88
N SER A 44 26.37 7.89 -21.93
CA SER A 44 27.20 7.84 -23.13
C SER A 44 27.78 6.44 -23.40
N SER A 45 26.99 5.61 -24.09
CA SER A 45 27.42 4.48 -24.92
C SER A 45 28.32 3.38 -24.29
N ILE A 46 28.48 3.32 -22.97
CA ILE A 46 29.35 2.32 -22.29
C ILE A 46 28.66 1.62 -21.10
N ASP A 47 27.72 2.27 -20.40
CA ASP A 47 27.06 1.68 -19.21
C ASP A 47 25.76 0.94 -19.54
N HIS A 48 25.68 -0.35 -19.17
CA HIS A 48 24.48 -1.20 -19.26
C HIS A 48 23.41 -0.81 -18.21
N ASP A 49 22.72 0.32 -18.40
CA ASP A 49 21.58 0.73 -17.56
C ASP A 49 20.26 -0.01 -17.89
N SER A 50 20.28 -0.86 -18.92
CA SER A 50 19.22 -1.82 -19.26
C SER A 50 19.25 -3.03 -18.33
N MET A 51 18.10 -3.45 -17.83
CA MET A 51 17.93 -4.73 -17.11
C MET A 51 17.61 -5.92 -18.03
N GLY A 52 17.52 -5.69 -19.35
CA GLY A 52 17.23 -6.71 -20.36
C GLY A 52 18.49 -7.27 -21.03
N PRO A 53 18.38 -8.39 -21.76
CA PRO A 53 19.50 -8.96 -22.50
C PRO A 53 19.88 -8.11 -23.72
N ASP A 54 21.16 -8.14 -24.10
CA ASP A 54 21.71 -7.47 -25.29
C ASP A 54 21.30 -8.19 -26.58
N ILE A 55 20.02 -8.07 -26.93
CA ILE A 55 19.48 -8.51 -28.23
C ILE A 55 19.26 -7.27 -29.08
N GLY A 56 20.26 -6.93 -29.89
CA GLY A 56 20.30 -5.69 -30.65
C GLY A 56 19.07 -5.47 -31.53
N SER A 57 18.54 -4.24 -31.51
CA SER A 57 17.44 -3.73 -32.35
C SER A 57 16.06 -4.43 -32.26
N ALA A 58 15.90 -5.45 -31.40
CA ALA A 58 14.64 -6.18 -31.24
C ALA A 58 13.76 -5.61 -30.09
N HIS A 59 13.39 -4.33 -30.16
CA HIS A 59 12.29 -3.82 -29.35
C HIS A 59 11.00 -4.52 -29.77
N ARG A 60 10.53 -5.47 -28.95
CA ARG A 60 9.20 -6.05 -29.10
C ARG A 60 8.20 -5.05 -28.54
N ASP A 61 7.93 -4.00 -29.32
CA ASP A 61 6.97 -2.95 -28.99
C ASP A 61 5.59 -3.58 -28.79
N ALA A 62 5.26 -3.87 -27.53
CA ALA A 62 3.89 -4.19 -27.13
C ALA A 62 3.03 -2.98 -27.52
N PRO A 63 1.98 -3.16 -28.35
CA PRO A 63 1.24 -2.04 -28.90
C PRO A 63 0.64 -1.20 -27.79
N ALA A 64 0.99 0.08 -27.75
CA ALA A 64 0.59 1.02 -26.70
C ALA A 64 -0.94 1.00 -26.54
N GLN A 65 -1.40 0.70 -25.33
CA GLN A 65 -2.80 0.44 -25.00
C GLN A 65 -3.64 1.73 -25.01
N TYR A 66 -2.99 2.88 -25.00
CA TYR A 66 -3.54 4.22 -25.21
C TYR A 66 -2.45 5.16 -25.72
N ALA A 67 -2.86 6.26 -26.36
CA ALA A 67 -1.93 7.26 -26.87
C ALA A 67 -1.10 7.89 -25.74
N GLY A 68 0.22 7.71 -25.79
CA GLY A 68 1.16 8.25 -24.81
C GLY A 68 1.56 7.31 -23.67
N GLU A 69 1.19 6.02 -23.70
CA GLU A 69 1.74 5.02 -22.76
C GLU A 69 3.27 4.90 -22.90
N ASP A 70 4.01 5.03 -21.79
CA ASP A 70 5.48 4.82 -21.79
C ASP A 70 5.79 3.34 -21.65
N THR A 71 6.03 2.67 -22.78
CA THR A 71 6.31 1.24 -22.86
C THR A 71 7.73 0.84 -22.42
N ARG A 72 8.65 1.80 -22.22
CA ARG A 72 10.09 1.54 -21.99
C ARG A 72 10.36 0.61 -20.80
N LEU A 73 11.37 -0.24 -20.91
CA LEU A 73 11.74 -1.19 -19.85
C LEU A 73 12.13 -0.47 -18.54
N THR A 74 11.78 -1.08 -17.41
CA THR A 74 12.15 -0.64 -16.06
C THR A 74 13.67 -0.70 -15.89
N SER A 75 14.30 0.46 -15.68
CA SER A 75 15.76 0.55 -15.43
C SER A 75 16.10 0.30 -13.96
N ARG A 76 17.35 -0.07 -13.67
CA ARG A 76 17.90 -0.13 -12.29
C ARG A 76 17.72 1.19 -11.55
N LYS A 77 17.90 2.32 -12.25
CA LYS A 77 17.75 3.68 -11.76
C LYS A 77 16.29 3.99 -11.39
N GLU A 78 15.34 3.63 -12.23
CA GLU A 78 13.91 3.80 -11.95
C GLU A 78 13.46 2.97 -10.73
N LEU A 79 13.98 1.75 -10.60
CA LEU A 79 13.75 0.86 -9.46
C LEU A 79 14.42 1.37 -8.16
N SER A 80 15.64 1.91 -8.23
CA SER A 80 16.29 2.54 -7.06
C SER A 80 15.58 3.83 -6.64
N GLY A 81 14.95 4.56 -7.57
CA GLY A 81 14.06 5.68 -7.26
C GLY A 81 12.83 5.26 -6.44
N TRP A 82 12.24 4.09 -6.75
CA TRP A 82 11.15 3.52 -5.96
C TRP A 82 11.61 3.09 -4.56
N TYR A 83 12.74 2.38 -4.45
CA TYR A 83 13.32 1.99 -3.15
C TYR A 83 13.74 3.20 -2.29
N ALA A 84 14.31 4.24 -2.90
CA ALA A 84 14.72 5.47 -2.21
C ALA A 84 13.52 6.19 -1.56
N TYR A 85 12.34 6.15 -2.19
CA TYR A 85 11.14 6.72 -1.55
C TYR A 85 10.64 5.89 -0.37
N GLY A 86 10.69 4.55 -0.45
CA GLY A 86 10.39 3.68 0.70
C GLY A 86 11.34 3.94 1.88
N PHE A 87 12.63 4.04 1.60
CA PHE A 87 13.69 4.42 2.55
C PHE A 87 13.48 5.82 3.19
N ALA A 88 12.86 6.75 2.45
CA ALA A 88 12.50 8.08 2.94
C ALA A 88 11.25 8.07 3.83
N ALA A 89 10.20 7.35 3.42
CA ALA A 89 8.85 7.50 3.96
C ALA A 89 8.53 6.57 5.15
N GLU A 90 9.07 5.33 5.18
CA GLU A 90 8.83 4.39 6.30
C GLU A 90 9.38 4.92 7.63
N VAL A 91 10.43 5.75 7.58
CA VAL A 91 10.98 6.47 8.73
C VAL A 91 9.96 7.39 9.40
N PHE A 92 9.10 8.05 8.63
CA PHE A 92 8.02 8.87 9.17
C PHE A 92 6.92 8.02 9.85
N VAL A 93 6.64 6.82 9.33
CA VAL A 93 5.71 5.88 9.95
C VAL A 93 6.23 5.40 11.30
N ILE A 94 7.46 4.85 11.31
CA ILE A 94 8.04 4.19 12.49
C ILE A 94 8.39 5.21 13.58
N CYS A 95 9.14 6.27 13.23
CA CYS A 95 9.62 7.24 14.22
C CYS A 95 8.56 8.32 14.51
N GLY A 96 7.94 8.87 13.46
CA GLY A 96 6.97 9.96 13.58
C GLY A 96 5.64 9.49 14.17
N ILE A 97 4.82 8.83 13.33
CA ILE A 97 3.44 8.45 13.67
C ILE A 97 3.39 7.38 14.77
N GLY A 98 4.23 6.34 14.67
CA GLY A 98 4.30 5.22 15.61
C GLY A 98 5.06 5.51 16.92
N SER A 99 5.54 6.73 17.16
CA SER A 99 6.19 7.11 18.41
C SER A 99 6.09 8.59 18.73
N PHE A 100 6.89 9.44 18.07
CA PHE A 100 7.19 10.76 18.61
C PHE A 100 6.09 11.80 18.40
N ILE A 101 5.20 11.65 17.41
CA ILE A 101 4.09 12.59 17.20
C ILE A 101 3.07 12.51 18.36
N PRO A 102 2.47 11.35 18.70
CA PRO A 102 1.58 11.24 19.87
C PRO A 102 2.23 11.70 21.18
N ILE A 103 3.49 11.31 21.42
CA ILE A 103 4.27 11.72 22.60
C ILE A 103 4.43 13.25 22.66
N THR A 104 4.69 13.90 21.53
CA THR A 104 4.88 15.36 21.43
C THR A 104 3.57 16.11 21.59
N LEU A 105 2.47 15.64 20.99
CA LEU A 105 1.15 16.26 21.14
C LEU A 105 0.66 16.24 22.59
N GLU A 106 0.81 15.10 23.29
CA GLU A 106 0.48 15.02 24.72
C GLU A 106 1.38 15.94 25.57
N GLN A 107 2.68 16.03 25.25
CA GLN A 107 3.61 16.90 25.95
C GLN A 107 3.26 18.39 25.79
N LEU A 108 2.98 18.81 24.55
CA LEU A 108 2.60 20.19 24.24
C LEU A 108 1.25 20.56 24.86
N ALA A 109 0.28 19.63 24.89
CA ALA A 109 -0.96 19.84 25.63
C ALA A 109 -0.70 19.96 27.15
N ARG A 110 0.08 19.04 27.72
CA ARG A 110 0.44 19.02 29.16
C ARG A 110 1.08 20.32 29.63
N GLU A 111 2.01 20.88 28.88
CA GLU A 111 2.72 22.12 29.23
C GLU A 111 1.86 23.40 29.15
N ASN A 112 0.59 23.31 28.72
CA ASN A 112 -0.42 24.37 28.88
C ASN A 112 -1.65 23.88 29.66
N GLY A 113 -1.65 22.64 30.12
CA GLY A 113 -2.74 22.05 30.87
C GLY A 113 -2.68 22.49 32.33
N VAL A 114 -3.82 22.38 33.00
CA VAL A 114 -3.94 22.55 34.45
C VAL A 114 -4.35 21.24 35.09
N LEU A 115 -4.12 21.12 36.40
CA LEU A 115 -4.49 19.92 37.15
C LEU A 115 -6.02 19.85 37.31
N LEU A 116 -6.61 18.67 37.13
CA LEU A 116 -8.06 18.49 37.24
C LEU A 116 -8.60 18.77 38.65
N SER A 117 -7.80 18.51 39.70
CA SER A 117 -8.20 18.77 41.09
C SER A 117 -7.99 20.22 41.56
N ASP A 118 -7.14 21.00 40.87
CA ASP A 118 -7.01 22.44 41.07
C ASP A 118 -6.66 23.13 39.73
N PRO A 119 -7.64 23.77 39.05
CA PRO A 119 -7.43 24.47 37.78
C PRO A 119 -6.47 25.67 37.84
N THR A 120 -5.97 26.06 39.01
CA THR A 120 -4.93 27.11 39.15
C THR A 120 -3.51 26.56 39.06
N ILE A 121 -3.32 25.25 39.22
CA ILE A 121 -1.99 24.60 39.22
C ILE A 121 -1.66 24.13 37.79
N PRO A 122 -0.59 24.67 37.15
CA PRO A 122 -0.18 24.23 35.82
C PRO A 122 0.47 22.84 35.86
N CYS A 123 0.18 22.01 34.86
CA CYS A 123 0.85 20.74 34.69
C CYS A 123 2.28 20.92 34.18
N GLY A 124 3.26 20.66 35.05
CA GLY A 124 4.67 20.69 34.70
C GLY A 124 5.05 19.66 33.63
N SER A 125 6.17 19.93 32.94
CA SER A 125 6.85 18.96 32.08
C SER A 125 7.13 17.66 32.86
N SER A 126 6.83 16.50 32.28
CA SER A 126 6.78 15.18 32.95
C SER A 126 8.01 14.72 33.76
N SER A 127 9.14 15.44 33.69
CA SER A 127 10.33 15.24 34.54
C SER A 127 10.26 15.94 35.91
N SER A 128 9.26 16.79 36.19
CA SER A 128 9.09 17.39 37.52
C SER A 128 8.50 16.39 38.50
N HIS A 129 9.12 16.24 39.68
CA HIS A 129 8.48 15.61 40.84
C HIS A 129 7.11 16.25 41.12
N PRO A 130 6.13 15.51 41.69
CA PRO A 130 4.87 16.10 42.10
C PRO A 130 5.11 17.27 43.07
N PRO A 131 4.28 18.34 43.02
CA PRO A 131 4.44 19.48 43.90
C PRO A 131 4.39 19.05 45.38
N PRO A 132 5.15 19.71 46.28
CA PRO A 132 5.25 19.29 47.68
C PRO A 132 3.89 19.21 48.37
N GLY A 133 3.46 17.99 48.72
CA GLY A 133 2.16 17.70 49.33
C GLY A 133 1.33 16.62 48.63
N LEU A 134 1.62 16.29 47.37
CA LEU A 134 0.86 15.28 46.61
C LEU A 134 1.30 13.83 46.93
N HIS A 135 0.39 13.03 47.47
CA HIS A 135 0.62 11.61 47.73
C HIS A 135 0.67 10.78 46.44
N PRO A 136 1.64 9.85 46.27
CA PRO A 136 1.78 9.02 45.06
C PRO A 136 0.77 7.86 45.05
N GLY A 137 -0.52 8.16 45.00
CA GLY A 137 -1.59 7.17 45.02
C GLY A 137 -3.01 7.67 44.73
N SER A 138 -3.25 8.98 44.70
CA SER A 138 -4.53 9.53 44.24
C SER A 138 -4.51 9.71 42.72
N ALA A 139 -5.28 8.90 42.00
CA ALA A 139 -5.33 8.93 40.54
C ALA A 139 -6.00 10.19 39.97
N LYS A 140 -6.71 10.99 40.80
CA LYS A 140 -7.32 12.27 40.41
C LYS A 140 -6.30 13.42 40.41
N ASP A 141 -5.31 13.37 41.31
CA ASP A 141 -4.31 14.43 41.51
C ASP A 141 -3.10 14.32 40.57
N GLY A 142 -3.27 13.65 39.42
CA GLY A 142 -2.27 13.55 38.35
C GLY A 142 -2.81 13.78 36.95
N GLN A 143 -4.08 14.16 36.82
CA GLN A 143 -4.78 14.30 35.54
C GLN A 143 -4.65 15.75 35.04
N CYS A 144 -4.12 15.90 33.82
CA CYS A 144 -3.91 17.20 33.19
C CYS A 144 -5.00 17.42 32.14
N VAL A 145 -5.67 18.57 32.21
CA VAL A 145 -6.72 18.97 31.26
C VAL A 145 -6.36 20.26 30.54
N VAL A 146 -6.76 20.34 29.27
CA VAL A 146 -6.71 21.53 28.44
C VAL A 146 -8.13 21.98 28.09
N TYR A 147 -8.33 23.29 28.03
CA TYR A 147 -9.62 23.89 27.66
C TYR A 147 -9.63 24.20 26.15
N LEU A 148 -10.44 23.48 25.39
CA LEU A 148 -10.61 23.69 23.95
C LEU A 148 -12.04 24.17 23.67
N LEU A 149 -12.19 25.41 23.20
CA LEU A 149 -13.49 26.05 22.94
C LEU A 149 -14.46 26.01 24.15
N GLY A 150 -13.91 26.00 25.37
CA GLY A 150 -14.68 25.89 26.62
C GLY A 150 -14.91 24.46 27.11
N MET A 151 -14.66 23.44 26.29
CA MET A 151 -14.72 22.03 26.69
C MET A 151 -13.44 21.61 27.40
N GLN A 152 -13.58 20.80 28.46
CA GLN A 152 -12.45 20.18 29.16
C GLN A 152 -12.06 18.88 28.44
N ILE A 153 -10.80 18.75 28.05
CA ILE A 153 -10.25 17.56 27.37
C ILE A 153 -8.96 17.15 28.08
N ASN A 154 -8.79 15.86 28.37
CA ASN A 154 -7.56 15.33 28.97
C ASN A 154 -6.40 15.41 27.95
N THR A 155 -5.20 15.75 28.40
CA THR A 155 -4.01 15.90 27.53
C THR A 155 -3.70 14.63 26.74
N ALA A 156 -4.03 13.47 27.30
CA ALA A 156 -3.96 12.18 26.63
C ALA A 156 -4.99 12.06 25.49
N SER A 157 -6.27 12.37 25.76
CA SER A 157 -7.35 12.34 24.78
C SER A 157 -7.10 13.31 23.62
N PHE A 158 -6.53 14.49 23.89
CA PHE A 158 -6.15 15.45 22.86
C PHE A 158 -5.22 14.85 21.79
N ALA A 159 -4.21 14.07 22.20
CA ALA A 159 -3.32 13.38 21.27
C ALA A 159 -4.06 12.30 20.46
N MET A 160 -4.95 11.55 21.11
CA MET A 160 -5.76 10.50 20.47
C MET A 160 -6.78 11.04 19.46
N TYR A 161 -7.50 12.12 19.80
CA TYR A 161 -8.42 12.78 18.86
C TYR A 161 -7.65 13.40 17.69
N SER A 162 -6.48 14.00 17.93
CA SER A 162 -5.61 14.52 16.86
C SER A 162 -5.16 13.43 15.90
N PHE A 163 -4.80 12.25 16.43
CA PHE A 163 -4.46 11.07 15.63
C PHE A 163 -5.66 10.57 14.83
N SER A 164 -6.80 10.31 15.48
CA SER A 164 -8.05 9.87 14.84
C SER A 164 -8.46 10.81 13.69
N LEU A 165 -8.46 12.12 13.94
CA LEU A 165 -8.79 13.14 12.94
C LEU A 165 -7.78 13.18 11.79
N SER A 166 -6.49 12.93 12.06
CA SER A 166 -5.48 12.81 11.00
C SER A 166 -5.74 11.62 10.08
N VAL A 167 -6.13 10.47 10.64
CA VAL A 167 -6.43 9.26 9.87
C VAL A 167 -7.74 9.43 9.09
N LEU A 168 -8.73 10.15 9.62
CA LEU A 168 -9.97 10.47 8.91
C LEU A 168 -9.70 11.32 7.66
N PHE A 169 -8.92 12.40 7.80
CA PHE A 169 -8.53 13.23 6.65
C PHE A 169 -7.63 12.48 5.66
N GLN A 170 -6.71 11.63 6.15
CA GLN A 170 -5.89 10.73 5.34
C GLN A 170 -6.76 9.79 4.48
N ALA A 171 -7.76 9.12 5.07
CA ALA A 171 -8.64 8.20 4.37
C ALA A 171 -9.50 8.92 3.31
N ILE A 172 -10.08 10.07 3.65
CA ILE A 172 -10.88 10.90 2.72
C ILE A 172 -10.01 11.39 1.55
N LEU A 173 -8.78 11.85 1.81
CA LEU A 173 -7.88 12.30 0.76
C LEU A 173 -7.44 11.15 -0.14
N VAL A 174 -7.01 10.01 0.43
CA VAL A 174 -6.60 8.81 -0.30
C VAL A 174 -7.68 8.37 -1.29
N VAL A 175 -8.92 8.16 -0.82
CA VAL A 175 -10.05 7.77 -1.69
C VAL A 175 -10.27 8.80 -2.80
N SER A 176 -10.13 10.09 -2.50
CA SER A 176 -10.38 11.18 -3.43
C SER A 176 -9.26 11.37 -4.49
N ILE A 177 -8.03 10.91 -4.24
CA ILE A 177 -6.91 11.02 -5.18
C ILE A 177 -6.59 9.73 -5.95
N SER A 178 -7.03 8.55 -5.49
CA SER A 178 -6.64 7.27 -6.12
C SER A 178 -6.84 7.25 -7.63
N CYS A 179 -8.04 7.57 -8.13
CA CYS A 179 -8.26 7.59 -9.59
C CYS A 179 -7.61 8.77 -10.32
N ALA A 180 -7.14 9.80 -9.62
CA ALA A 180 -6.29 10.84 -10.21
C ALA A 180 -4.83 10.39 -10.37
N ALA A 181 -4.39 9.35 -9.65
CA ALA A 181 -3.12 8.66 -9.86
C ALA A 181 -3.10 7.80 -11.13
N ASP A 182 -4.28 7.36 -11.59
CA ASP A 182 -4.44 6.42 -12.70
C ASP A 182 -4.51 7.10 -14.08
N HIS A 183 -4.56 8.43 -14.15
CA HIS A 183 -4.75 9.16 -15.40
C HIS A 183 -3.68 10.24 -15.63
N GLY A 184 -3.07 10.24 -16.81
CA GLY A 184 -2.05 11.21 -17.22
C GLY A 184 -0.82 11.30 -16.31
N ASN A 185 -0.09 12.41 -16.39
CA ASN A 185 1.18 12.65 -15.69
C ASN A 185 1.05 13.02 -14.19
N TYR A 186 -0.13 12.88 -13.58
CA TYR A 186 -0.36 13.37 -12.21
C TYR A 186 0.32 12.51 -11.14
N ARG A 187 0.56 11.22 -11.38
CA ARG A 187 1.09 10.26 -10.40
C ARG A 187 2.41 10.70 -9.74
N LYS A 188 3.49 10.89 -10.53
CA LYS A 188 4.80 11.38 -10.02
C LYS A 188 4.66 12.76 -9.35
N ARG A 189 3.88 13.66 -9.97
CA ARG A 189 3.74 15.05 -9.50
C ARG A 189 3.01 15.14 -8.15
N LEU A 190 1.95 14.36 -7.96
CA LEU A 190 1.22 14.28 -6.69
C LEU A 190 2.05 13.59 -5.60
N LEU A 191 2.78 12.51 -5.95
CA LEU A 191 3.65 11.80 -5.00
C LEU A 191 4.66 12.76 -4.38
N LEU A 192 5.39 13.49 -5.24
CA LEU A 192 6.39 14.47 -4.80
C LEU A 192 5.78 15.66 -4.08
N PHE A 193 4.62 16.16 -4.52
CA PHE A 193 3.92 17.24 -3.83
C PHE A 193 3.58 16.85 -2.38
N PHE A 194 2.92 15.71 -2.18
CA PHE A 194 2.58 15.26 -0.84
C PHE A 194 3.81 14.88 -0.01
N ALA A 195 4.84 14.27 -0.61
CA ALA A 195 6.10 13.99 0.07
C ALA A 195 6.81 15.25 0.60
N PHE A 196 6.93 16.30 -0.22
CA PHE A 196 7.56 17.54 0.20
C PHE A 196 6.69 18.33 1.20
N VAL A 197 5.37 18.39 1.02
CA VAL A 197 4.48 19.05 2.00
C VAL A 197 4.48 18.31 3.34
N GLY A 198 4.46 16.97 3.34
CA GLY A 198 4.50 16.14 4.55
C GLY A 198 5.82 16.24 5.30
N SER A 199 6.96 16.15 4.60
CA SER A 199 8.28 16.29 5.20
C SER A 199 8.55 17.71 5.73
N ILE A 200 8.13 18.76 5.00
CA ILE A 200 8.20 20.15 5.46
C ILE A 200 7.33 20.37 6.71
N THR A 201 6.07 19.93 6.70
CA THR A 201 5.19 20.06 7.90
C THR A 201 5.68 19.26 9.10
N THR A 202 6.39 18.15 8.87
CA THR A 202 7.11 17.42 9.93
C THR A 202 8.29 18.22 10.48
N MET A 203 9.09 18.88 9.63
CA MET A 203 10.17 19.77 10.07
C MET A 203 9.66 21.01 10.85
N LEU A 204 8.46 21.53 10.52
CA LEU A 204 7.85 22.66 11.24
C LEU A 204 7.52 22.37 12.72
N PHE A 205 7.53 21.11 13.18
CA PHE A 205 7.40 20.81 14.62
C PHE A 205 8.48 21.51 15.47
N LEU A 206 9.65 21.83 14.90
CA LEU A 206 10.71 22.56 15.59
C LEU A 206 10.26 23.96 16.07
N THR A 207 9.38 24.63 15.31
CA THR A 207 8.90 25.98 15.64
C THR A 207 7.68 25.99 16.57
N VAL A 208 7.03 24.84 16.80
CA VAL A 208 5.86 24.73 17.69
C VAL A 208 6.30 24.93 19.13
N VAL A 209 5.99 26.09 19.71
CA VAL A 209 6.10 26.33 21.16
C VAL A 209 4.84 25.83 21.87
N PRO A 210 4.89 25.48 23.18
CA PRO A 210 3.72 24.98 23.91
C PRO A 210 2.47 25.85 23.74
N LYS A 211 2.61 27.18 23.82
CA LYS A 211 1.49 28.14 23.67
C LYS A 211 0.68 28.02 22.37
N VAL A 212 1.18 27.30 21.37
CA VAL A 212 0.48 27.00 20.10
C VAL A 212 0.34 25.49 19.87
N TYR A 213 0.09 24.68 20.91
CA TYR A 213 -0.07 23.22 20.82
C TYR A 213 -1.09 22.76 19.75
N LEU A 214 -2.12 23.55 19.46
CA LEU A 214 -3.08 23.32 18.37
C LEU A 214 -2.44 23.37 16.97
N LEU A 215 -1.40 24.18 16.76
CA LEU A 215 -0.60 24.15 15.53
C LEU A 215 0.17 22.82 15.40
N GLY A 216 0.63 22.25 16.52
CA GLY A 216 1.21 20.91 16.54
C GLY A 216 0.23 19.84 16.06
N ALA A 217 -1.03 19.87 16.54
CA ALA A 217 -2.06 18.95 16.07
C ALA A 217 -2.39 19.16 14.58
N LEU A 218 -2.48 20.41 14.11
CA LEU A 218 -2.68 20.71 12.69
C LEU A 218 -1.53 20.18 11.81
N LEU A 219 -0.27 20.33 12.26
CA LEU A 219 0.89 19.81 11.55
C LEU A 219 0.91 18.27 11.54
N ALA A 220 0.50 17.60 12.63
CA ALA A 220 0.32 16.14 12.66
C ALA A 220 -0.76 15.67 11.67
N ILE A 221 -1.88 16.39 11.60
CA ILE A 221 -2.98 16.09 10.66
C ILE A 221 -2.48 16.21 9.22
N ILE A 222 -1.78 17.29 8.88
CA ILE A 222 -1.28 17.52 7.51
C ILE A 222 -0.19 16.50 7.16
N SER A 223 0.79 16.25 8.05
CA SER A 223 1.91 15.34 7.74
C SER A 223 1.46 13.89 7.57
N ASN A 224 0.56 13.38 8.42
CA ASN A 224 0.00 12.03 8.27
C ASN A 224 -0.86 11.90 7.00
N THR A 225 -1.71 12.90 6.74
CA THR A 225 -2.56 12.96 5.53
C THR A 225 -1.70 12.95 4.26
N CYS A 226 -0.61 13.72 4.25
CA CYS A 226 0.35 13.76 3.14
C CYS A 226 1.15 12.46 3.00
N PHE A 227 1.57 11.85 4.11
CA PHE A 227 2.23 10.55 4.10
C PHE A 227 1.33 9.50 3.42
N GLY A 228 0.08 9.34 3.90
CA GLY A 228 -0.85 8.35 3.35
C GLY A 228 -1.12 8.55 1.87
N ALA A 229 -1.32 9.80 1.44
CA ALA A 229 -1.45 10.15 0.03
C ALA A 229 -0.22 9.75 -0.79
N SER A 230 0.99 10.14 -0.35
CA SER A 230 2.24 9.82 -1.06
C SER A 230 2.55 8.31 -1.12
N PHE A 231 2.21 7.56 -0.07
CA PHE A 231 2.47 6.13 0.02
C PHE A 231 1.51 5.31 -0.87
N VAL A 232 0.24 5.70 -0.97
CA VAL A 232 -0.69 5.10 -1.94
C VAL A 232 -0.21 5.37 -3.38
N LEU A 233 0.27 6.59 -3.65
CA LEU A 233 0.85 6.94 -4.94
C LEU A 233 2.12 6.13 -5.26
N LEU A 234 3.01 5.88 -4.27
CA LEU A 234 4.17 5.00 -4.43
C LEU A 234 3.75 3.58 -4.83
N ASN A 235 2.78 3.01 -4.12
CA ASN A 235 2.31 1.64 -4.36
C ASN A 235 1.67 1.49 -5.75
N SER A 236 1.06 2.55 -6.30
CA SER A 236 0.51 2.53 -7.67
C SER A 236 1.59 2.34 -8.76
N PHE A 237 2.86 2.65 -8.50
CA PHE A 237 3.96 2.38 -9.44
C PHE A 237 4.35 0.90 -9.50
N LEU A 238 4.17 0.13 -8.43
CA LEU A 238 4.67 -1.26 -8.34
C LEU A 238 4.16 -2.16 -9.49
N PRO A 239 2.86 -2.16 -9.86
CA PRO A 239 2.38 -2.95 -11.01
C PRO A 239 3.01 -2.53 -12.35
N LEU A 240 3.27 -1.24 -12.57
CA LEU A 240 3.93 -0.77 -13.79
C LEU A 240 5.41 -1.20 -13.82
N LEU A 241 6.12 -1.03 -12.69
CA LEU A 241 7.52 -1.44 -12.57
C LEU A 241 7.71 -2.93 -12.85
N VAL A 242 6.74 -3.77 -12.47
CA VAL A 242 6.69 -5.22 -12.72
C VAL A 242 6.36 -5.52 -14.19
N ARG A 243 5.26 -4.98 -14.75
CA ARG A 243 4.83 -5.20 -16.15
C ARG A 243 5.89 -4.81 -17.18
N HIS A 244 6.70 -3.79 -16.89
CA HIS A 244 7.80 -3.32 -17.73
C HIS A 244 9.18 -3.86 -17.29
N HIS A 245 9.24 -4.78 -16.32
CA HIS A 245 10.49 -5.38 -15.88
C HIS A 245 10.98 -6.44 -16.88
N PRO A 246 12.27 -6.43 -17.28
CA PRO A 246 12.76 -7.38 -18.29
C PRO A 246 12.63 -8.86 -17.91
N LYS A 247 12.70 -9.23 -16.61
CA LYS A 247 12.43 -10.63 -16.19
C LYS A 247 10.99 -11.08 -16.45
N ALA A 248 10.01 -10.18 -16.47
CA ALA A 248 8.64 -10.51 -16.81
C ALA A 248 8.46 -10.66 -18.33
N GLN A 249 9.01 -9.71 -19.11
CA GLN A 249 8.81 -9.67 -20.57
C GLN A 249 9.67 -10.66 -21.37
N TYR A 250 10.91 -10.93 -20.92
CA TYR A 250 11.85 -11.79 -21.65
C TYR A 250 12.02 -13.19 -21.02
N GLY A 251 11.41 -13.43 -19.85
CA GLY A 251 11.19 -14.78 -19.31
C GLY A 251 12.39 -15.72 -19.32
N THR A 252 13.59 -15.21 -19.03
CA THR A 252 14.84 -16.00 -19.08
C THR A 252 14.68 -17.28 -18.25
N PRO A 253 14.80 -18.49 -18.84
CA PRO A 253 14.81 -19.72 -18.06
C PRO A 253 16.02 -19.69 -17.13
N ASP A 254 15.80 -19.89 -15.84
CA ASP A 254 16.89 -20.02 -14.88
C ASP A 254 17.71 -21.26 -15.25
N PHE A 255 18.94 -21.06 -15.75
CA PHE A 255 19.92 -22.13 -16.00
C PHE A 255 20.51 -22.63 -14.67
N THR A 256 19.65 -23.08 -13.75
CA THR A 256 20.06 -24.06 -12.76
C THR A 256 20.39 -25.36 -13.50
N PRO A 257 21.62 -25.90 -13.38
CA PRO A 257 21.92 -27.18 -14.01
C PRO A 257 21.07 -28.28 -13.37
N ASP A 258 20.20 -28.89 -14.17
CA ASP A 258 19.35 -30.01 -13.74
C ASP A 258 20.22 -31.14 -13.18
N LEU A 259 20.23 -31.29 -11.87
CA LEU A 259 20.68 -32.53 -11.24
C LEU A 259 19.56 -33.56 -11.41
N ARG A 260 19.45 -34.13 -12.63
CA ARG A 260 18.53 -35.22 -12.95
C ARG A 260 18.75 -36.37 -11.96
N SER A 261 17.89 -36.47 -10.95
CA SER A 261 17.88 -37.57 -10.00
C SER A 261 17.27 -38.82 -10.65
N THR A 262 17.99 -39.42 -11.59
CA THR A 262 17.70 -40.77 -12.07
C THR A 262 17.98 -41.77 -10.95
N ILE A 263 16.98 -41.99 -10.10
CA ILE A 263 16.90 -43.15 -9.22
C ILE A 263 15.76 -44.02 -9.74
N ILE A 264 16.14 -45.01 -10.54
CA ILE A 264 15.27 -46.15 -10.84
C ILE A 264 15.19 -46.98 -9.55
N HIS A 265 13.98 -47.34 -9.14
CA HIS A 265 13.78 -48.43 -8.19
C HIS A 265 12.61 -49.30 -8.66
N ASP A 266 12.95 -50.38 -9.36
CA ASP A 266 12.08 -51.55 -9.46
C ASP A 266 11.82 -52.13 -8.07
N GLN A 267 10.58 -52.51 -7.79
CA GLN A 267 10.19 -53.84 -7.26
C GLN A 267 8.64 -54.01 -7.34
N PRO A 268 8.09 -55.24 -7.25
CA PRO A 268 6.81 -55.58 -7.90
C PRO A 268 5.56 -55.43 -6.99
N PRO A 269 4.34 -55.60 -7.54
CA PRO A 269 3.09 -55.37 -6.81
C PRO A 269 2.60 -56.58 -5.99
N GLU A 270 2.16 -56.33 -4.76
CA GLU A 270 1.38 -57.29 -3.95
C GLU A 270 -0.02 -56.76 -3.60
N HIS A 271 -1.01 -57.27 -4.32
CA HIS A 271 -2.29 -57.82 -3.85
C HIS A 271 -3.17 -57.12 -2.78
N MET A 272 -4.48 -57.05 -3.12
CA MET A 272 -5.67 -56.89 -2.24
C MET A 272 -5.95 -55.50 -1.63
N LEU A 273 -7.20 -55.03 -1.46
CA LEU A 273 -8.54 -55.44 -1.95
C LEU A 273 -9.51 -54.25 -1.80
N ASN A 274 -10.48 -54.12 -2.72
CA ASN A 274 -11.80 -53.47 -2.54
C ASN A 274 -11.83 -51.93 -2.26
N GLU A 275 -12.87 -51.15 -2.61
CA GLU A 275 -14.20 -51.45 -3.21
C GLU A 275 -14.47 -50.69 -4.53
N THR A 276 -15.45 -51.22 -5.26
CA THR A 276 -16.14 -50.74 -6.49
C THR A 276 -16.83 -49.37 -6.30
N GLU A 277 -17.29 -48.61 -7.32
CA GLU A 277 -18.03 -49.00 -8.54
C GLU A 277 -17.67 -48.23 -9.84
N ASN A 278 -18.37 -48.59 -10.92
CA ASN A 278 -18.24 -48.24 -12.35
C ASN A 278 -18.60 -46.74 -12.65
N GLU A 279 -18.44 -46.15 -13.85
CA GLU A 279 -18.61 -46.67 -15.22
C GLU A 279 -17.66 -46.14 -16.31
N VAL A 280 -17.17 -47.08 -17.13
CA VAL A 280 -17.03 -47.10 -18.61
C VAL A 280 -16.64 -45.82 -19.39
N TYR A 281 -15.53 -45.92 -20.14
CA TYR A 281 -15.16 -45.02 -21.25
C TYR A 281 -15.94 -45.33 -22.55
N ASP A 282 -16.21 -44.32 -23.38
CA ASP A 282 -16.44 -44.48 -24.83
C ASP A 282 -15.50 -43.54 -25.63
N GLU A 283 -14.65 -44.12 -26.48
CA GLU A 283 -13.63 -43.40 -27.25
C GLU A 283 -14.18 -42.76 -28.54
N ARG A 284 -15.05 -41.75 -28.43
CA ARG A 284 -15.71 -41.14 -29.61
C ARG A 284 -15.90 -39.62 -29.62
N SER A 285 -14.83 -38.87 -29.33
CA SER A 285 -14.79 -37.39 -29.46
C SER A 285 -13.51 -36.83 -30.10
N ALA A 286 -12.92 -37.53 -31.09
CA ALA A 286 -11.69 -37.10 -31.78
C ALA A 286 -11.88 -36.02 -32.88
N LEU A 287 -12.97 -35.23 -32.83
CA LEU A 287 -13.34 -34.25 -33.87
C LEU A 287 -13.92 -32.95 -33.28
N LEU A 288 -13.14 -32.26 -32.44
CA LEU A 288 -13.33 -30.84 -32.14
C LEU A 288 -12.01 -30.10 -32.43
N PRO A 289 -12.03 -28.88 -33.00
CA PRO A 289 -10.85 -28.04 -33.08
C PRO A 289 -10.32 -27.75 -31.68
N GLN A 290 -9.01 -27.87 -31.47
CA GLN A 290 -8.40 -27.43 -30.21
C GLN A 290 -8.63 -25.93 -30.03
N ALA A 291 -9.32 -25.55 -28.95
CA ALA A 291 -9.20 -24.21 -28.41
C ALA A 291 -7.74 -24.02 -27.94
N PRO A 292 -7.14 -22.83 -28.10
CA PRO A 292 -5.79 -22.59 -27.59
C PRO A 292 -5.78 -22.72 -26.06
N ASP A 293 -4.86 -23.53 -25.54
CA ASP A 293 -4.76 -23.83 -24.10
C ASP A 293 -4.54 -22.54 -23.27
N PRO A 294 -5.30 -22.29 -22.18
CA PRO A 294 -5.12 -21.09 -21.35
C PRO A 294 -3.76 -20.97 -20.63
N VAL A 295 -2.94 -22.03 -20.68
CA VAL A 295 -1.83 -22.33 -19.76
C VAL A 295 -0.72 -21.26 -19.75
N GLU A 296 -0.42 -20.64 -20.91
CA GLU A 296 0.64 -19.64 -21.02
C GLU A 296 0.33 -18.37 -20.18
N SER A 297 -0.95 -18.04 -20.00
CA SER A 297 -1.38 -16.85 -19.25
C SER A 297 -1.18 -16.98 -17.73
N THR A 298 -1.45 -18.16 -17.17
CA THR A 298 -1.24 -18.46 -15.75
C THR A 298 0.24 -18.40 -15.37
N ASP A 299 1.11 -18.86 -16.26
CA ASP A 299 2.55 -18.96 -15.99
C ASP A 299 3.24 -17.59 -16.02
N LEU A 300 2.81 -16.68 -16.90
CA LEU A 300 3.21 -15.28 -16.90
C LEU A 300 2.73 -14.54 -15.64
N THR A 301 1.45 -14.70 -15.28
CA THR A 301 0.86 -14.09 -14.07
C THR A 301 1.59 -14.55 -12.79
N SER A 302 1.95 -15.82 -12.71
CA SER A 302 2.76 -16.39 -11.62
C SER A 302 4.15 -15.76 -11.51
N LYS A 303 4.83 -15.53 -12.65
CA LYS A 303 6.15 -14.88 -12.72
C LYS A 303 6.08 -13.41 -12.30
N GLU A 304 5.07 -12.66 -12.76
CA GLU A 304 4.85 -11.26 -12.35
C GLU A 304 4.52 -11.13 -10.87
N LEU A 305 3.66 -12.00 -10.31
CA LEU A 305 3.30 -11.98 -8.89
C LEU A 305 4.49 -12.29 -7.97
N ARG A 306 5.35 -13.25 -8.34
CA ARG A 306 6.60 -13.54 -7.63
C ARG A 306 7.55 -12.34 -7.66
N LEU A 307 7.72 -11.72 -8.82
CA LEU A 307 8.58 -10.54 -8.98
C LEU A 307 8.06 -9.32 -8.19
N SER A 308 6.75 -9.06 -8.24
CA SER A 308 6.07 -8.04 -7.44
C SER A 308 6.31 -8.26 -5.94
N THR A 309 6.20 -9.50 -5.48
CA THR A 309 6.47 -9.90 -4.10
C THR A 309 7.95 -9.66 -3.72
N GLN A 310 8.90 -9.99 -4.60
CA GLN A 310 10.33 -9.77 -4.37
C GLN A 310 10.68 -8.27 -4.27
N ILE A 311 10.18 -7.44 -5.20
CA ILE A 311 10.41 -5.99 -5.18
C ILE A 311 9.77 -5.36 -3.93
N SER A 312 8.51 -5.71 -3.64
CA SER A 312 7.77 -5.17 -2.48
C SER A 312 8.46 -5.51 -1.15
N SER A 313 8.81 -6.78 -0.93
CA SER A 313 9.49 -7.21 0.30
C SER A 313 10.89 -6.60 0.46
N THR A 314 11.64 -6.43 -0.65
CA THR A 314 12.92 -5.72 -0.65
C THR A 314 12.76 -4.25 -0.24
N GLY A 315 11.76 -3.55 -0.78
CA GLY A 315 11.47 -2.16 -0.44
C GLY A 315 11.07 -1.96 1.01
N ILE A 316 10.18 -2.82 1.53
CA ILE A 316 9.76 -2.80 2.94
C ILE A 316 10.94 -3.10 3.88
N GLY A 317 11.77 -4.10 3.56
CA GLY A 317 12.96 -4.42 4.35
C GLY A 317 13.97 -3.26 4.40
N ILE A 318 14.17 -2.56 3.29
CA ILE A 318 15.02 -1.35 3.23
C ILE A 318 14.41 -0.22 4.09
N GLY A 319 13.11 0.02 3.98
CA GLY A 319 12.41 1.06 4.75
C GLY A 319 12.37 0.81 6.26
N TYR A 320 12.10 -0.43 6.68
CA TYR A 320 12.18 -0.83 8.10
C TYR A 320 13.61 -0.73 8.64
N SER A 321 14.62 -1.04 7.84
CA SER A 321 16.03 -0.85 8.23
C SER A 321 16.38 0.62 8.46
N ALA A 322 15.86 1.52 7.60
CA ALA A 322 15.99 2.96 7.77
C ALA A 322 15.26 3.47 9.03
N GLY A 323 14.04 2.97 9.27
CA GLY A 323 13.24 3.29 10.44
C GLY A 323 13.93 2.90 11.74
N LEU A 324 14.44 1.67 11.84
CA LEU A 324 15.23 1.20 12.98
C LEU A 324 16.50 2.04 13.19
N PHE A 325 17.22 2.39 12.12
CA PHE A 325 18.40 3.24 12.21
C PHE A 325 18.08 4.62 12.79
N LEU A 326 17.11 5.36 12.23
CA LEU A 326 16.78 6.69 12.72
C LEU A 326 16.08 6.66 14.09
N GLN A 327 15.35 5.58 14.42
CA GLN A 327 14.79 5.38 15.76
C GLN A 327 15.90 5.26 16.81
N CYS A 328 16.96 4.50 16.54
CA CYS A 328 18.14 4.41 17.41
C CYS A 328 18.87 5.76 17.55
N VAL A 329 19.05 6.50 16.45
CA VAL A 329 19.61 7.87 16.49
C VAL A 329 18.72 8.80 17.32
N SER A 330 17.41 8.69 17.19
CA SER A 330 16.43 9.51 17.94
C SER A 330 16.50 9.24 19.45
N ILE A 331 16.67 7.98 19.87
CA ILE A 331 16.89 7.61 21.28
C ILE A 331 18.17 8.27 21.83
N VAL A 332 19.27 8.27 21.08
CA VAL A 332 20.53 8.93 21.48
C VAL A 332 20.37 10.46 21.60
N ILE A 333 19.64 11.10 20.69
CA ILE A 333 19.32 12.54 20.75
C ILE A 333 18.49 12.85 22.01
N ILE A 334 17.45 12.05 22.30
CA ILE A 334 16.58 12.24 23.46
C ILE A 334 17.36 12.07 24.77
N TRP A 335 18.23 11.06 24.85
CA TRP A 335 19.09 10.82 26.01
C TRP A 335 20.05 12.00 26.27
N PHE A 336 20.74 12.49 25.23
CA PHE A 336 21.67 13.62 25.36
C PHE A 336 20.95 14.93 25.75
N LEU A 337 19.76 15.18 25.22
CA LEU A 337 18.92 16.35 25.53
C LEU A 337 17.91 16.11 26.69
N LYS A 338 18.15 15.07 27.52
CA LYS A 338 17.45 14.77 28.77
C LYS A 338 15.91 14.72 28.67
N GLY A 339 15.37 14.14 27.60
CA GLY A 339 13.93 13.91 27.44
C GLY A 339 13.07 15.18 27.31
N THR A 340 13.67 16.34 27.05
CA THR A 340 12.96 17.63 27.02
C THR A 340 11.99 17.75 25.84
N THR A 341 10.97 18.61 25.97
CA THR A 341 10.04 18.92 24.88
C THR A 341 10.72 19.56 23.67
N PHE A 342 11.94 20.09 23.82
CA PHE A 342 12.80 20.45 22.69
C PHE A 342 13.44 19.23 22.01
N SER A 343 13.91 18.22 22.74
CA SER A 343 14.48 17.00 22.14
C SER A 343 13.47 16.24 21.28
N LEU A 344 12.21 16.18 21.70
CA LEU A 344 11.12 15.58 20.92
C LEU A 344 10.88 16.32 19.59
N ARG A 345 10.81 17.66 19.62
CA ARG A 345 10.65 18.49 18.42
C ARG A 345 11.88 18.44 17.49
N LEU A 346 13.08 18.32 18.07
CA LEU A 346 14.33 18.13 17.33
C LEU A 346 14.39 16.76 16.64
N VAL A 347 13.90 15.70 17.28
CA VAL A 347 13.75 14.38 16.66
C VAL A 347 12.77 14.42 15.49
N LEU A 348 11.60 15.07 15.66
CA LEU A 348 10.66 15.25 14.55
C LEU A 348 11.26 16.06 13.39
N PHE A 349 12.10 17.06 13.69
CA PHE A 349 12.86 17.77 12.66
C PHE A 349 13.80 16.82 11.88
N PHE A 350 14.55 15.94 12.54
CA PHE A 350 15.40 14.96 11.85
C PHE A 350 14.60 13.92 11.05
N VAL A 351 13.45 13.47 11.53
CA VAL A 351 12.53 12.59 10.80
C VAL A 351 12.01 13.29 9.52
N GLY A 352 11.58 14.54 9.63
CA GLY A 352 11.15 15.34 8.48
C GLY A 352 12.28 15.62 7.49
N LEU A 353 13.48 15.93 7.98
CA LEU A 353 14.67 16.17 7.16
C LEU A 353 15.11 14.91 6.41
N TRP A 354 15.06 13.74 7.04
CA TRP A 354 15.34 12.46 6.39
C TRP A 354 14.36 12.20 5.24
N TRP A 355 13.05 12.32 5.51
CA TRP A 355 12.01 12.14 4.50
C TRP A 355 12.17 13.14 3.35
N PHE A 356 12.51 14.41 3.65
CA PHE A 356 12.78 15.43 2.63
C PHE A 356 13.99 15.07 1.74
N LEU A 357 15.14 14.77 2.35
CA LEU A 357 16.39 14.50 1.64
C LEU A 357 16.30 13.25 0.76
N PHE A 358 15.76 12.13 1.27
CA PHE A 358 15.66 10.89 0.50
C PHE A 358 14.47 10.87 -0.48
N THR A 359 13.56 11.86 -0.41
CA THR A 359 12.62 12.14 -1.51
C THR A 359 13.31 12.72 -2.75
N ILE A 360 14.47 13.38 -2.62
CA ILE A 360 15.16 14.01 -3.77
C ILE A 360 15.70 12.97 -4.77
N PRO A 361 16.42 11.89 -4.38
CA PRO A 361 16.77 10.81 -5.29
C PRO A 361 15.55 10.17 -5.97
N ALA A 362 14.46 9.94 -5.23
CA ALA A 362 13.21 9.44 -5.82
C ALA A 362 12.64 10.41 -6.87
N ALA A 363 12.70 11.72 -6.63
CA ALA A 363 12.29 12.75 -7.60
C ALA A 363 13.14 12.75 -8.88
N MET A 364 14.44 12.48 -8.76
CA MET A 364 15.39 12.47 -9.88
C MET A 364 15.37 11.16 -10.68
N TRP A 365 15.12 10.02 -10.03
CA TRP A 365 15.29 8.70 -10.65
C TRP A 365 13.97 8.02 -11.07
N LEU A 366 12.84 8.29 -10.41
CA LEU A 366 11.56 7.70 -10.77
C LEU A 366 11.02 8.37 -12.05
N ARG A 367 10.76 7.60 -13.12
CA ARG A 367 10.22 8.16 -14.37
C ARG A 367 8.73 8.56 -14.22
N PRO A 368 8.27 9.64 -14.87
CA PRO A 368 6.85 9.94 -14.97
C PRO A 368 6.19 8.95 -15.96
N ARG A 369 5.62 7.86 -15.44
CA ARG A 369 4.78 6.95 -16.22
C ARG A 369 3.37 7.53 -16.33
N PRO A 370 2.93 8.08 -17.49
CA PRO A 370 1.57 8.57 -17.66
C PRO A 370 0.56 7.40 -17.61
N GLY A 371 -0.58 7.62 -16.96
CA GLY A 371 -1.76 6.77 -17.13
C GLY A 371 -2.64 7.22 -18.31
N PRO A 372 -3.67 6.45 -18.69
CA PRO A 372 -4.58 6.81 -19.78
C PRO A 372 -5.23 8.19 -19.63
N PRO A 373 -5.60 8.86 -20.74
CA PRO A 373 -6.47 10.04 -20.69
C PRO A 373 -7.88 9.64 -20.22
N LEU A 374 -8.57 10.56 -19.52
CA LEU A 374 -9.96 10.35 -19.11
C LEU A 374 -10.88 10.15 -20.34
N PRO A 375 -11.96 9.34 -20.23
CA PRO A 375 -13.10 9.42 -21.12
C PRO A 375 -13.68 10.85 -21.13
N SER A 376 -13.60 11.51 -22.27
CA SER A 376 -13.80 12.96 -22.41
C SER A 376 -15.28 13.37 -22.34
N THR A 377 -15.77 13.56 -21.10
CA THR A 377 -17.13 14.02 -20.80
C THR A 377 -17.33 15.53 -21.08
N GLY A 378 -17.34 15.88 -22.38
CA GLY A 378 -17.78 17.17 -22.90
C GLY A 378 -16.68 18.21 -23.09
N SER A 379 -16.69 18.82 -24.28
CA SER A 379 -15.82 19.90 -24.78
C SER A 379 -15.68 21.15 -23.89
N GLY A 380 -14.59 21.92 -24.06
CA GLY A 380 -14.55 23.36 -23.72
C GLY A 380 -13.80 23.78 -22.45
N ASP A 381 -12.49 23.99 -22.58
CA ASP A 381 -11.56 25.00 -21.99
C ASP A 381 -12.02 26.02 -20.92
N SER A 382 -12.77 25.58 -19.91
CA SER A 382 -12.92 26.31 -18.62
C SER A 382 -12.78 25.34 -17.42
N LYS A 383 -11.98 24.28 -17.62
CA LYS A 383 -12.19 22.99 -16.94
C LYS A 383 -10.98 22.45 -16.18
N SER A 384 -10.35 23.28 -15.33
CA SER A 384 -9.38 22.76 -14.33
C SER A 384 -10.10 22.30 -13.05
N SER A 385 -10.77 23.21 -12.32
CA SER A 385 -11.47 22.89 -11.07
C SER A 385 -12.64 21.91 -11.26
N ARG A 386 -13.48 22.12 -12.29
CA ARG A 386 -14.57 21.17 -12.63
C ARG A 386 -14.05 19.75 -12.92
N SER A 387 -12.85 19.61 -13.48
CA SER A 387 -12.24 18.30 -13.69
C SER A 387 -11.78 17.66 -12.38
N TRP A 388 -11.19 18.42 -11.44
CA TRP A 388 -10.86 17.91 -10.10
C TRP A 388 -12.09 17.38 -9.34
N PHE A 389 -13.22 18.10 -9.37
CA PHE A 389 -14.47 17.57 -8.81
C PHE A 389 -14.96 16.31 -9.55
N ALA A 390 -14.80 16.24 -10.88
CA ALA A 390 -15.15 15.04 -11.65
C ALA A 390 -14.25 13.82 -11.32
N TYR A 391 -12.94 14.00 -11.14
CA TYR A 391 -12.02 12.95 -10.67
C TYR A 391 -12.46 12.38 -9.32
N ILE A 392 -12.82 13.26 -8.37
CA ILE A 392 -13.30 12.85 -7.04
C ILE A 392 -14.62 12.08 -7.16
N ILE A 393 -15.62 12.60 -7.89
CA ILE A 393 -16.91 11.93 -8.10
C ILE A 393 -16.71 10.55 -8.75
N TYR A 394 -15.80 10.43 -9.72
CA TYR A 394 -15.45 9.16 -10.36
C TYR A 394 -14.80 8.18 -9.37
N ALA A 395 -13.86 8.63 -8.53
CA ALA A 395 -13.19 7.78 -7.54
C ALA A 395 -14.18 7.21 -6.51
N TRP A 396 -15.07 8.06 -5.96
CA TRP A 396 -16.11 7.64 -5.04
C TRP A 396 -17.17 6.74 -5.72
N ALA A 397 -17.50 6.98 -6.99
CA ALA A 397 -18.38 6.10 -7.77
C ALA A 397 -17.74 4.72 -8.05
N SER A 398 -16.44 4.68 -8.32
CA SER A 398 -15.64 3.46 -8.51
C SER A 398 -15.59 2.63 -7.23
N LEU A 399 -15.21 3.24 -6.10
CA LEU A 399 -15.23 2.60 -4.79
C LEU A 399 -16.63 2.03 -4.46
N ARG A 400 -17.69 2.78 -4.73
CA ARG A 400 -19.08 2.29 -4.55
C ARG A 400 -19.42 1.09 -5.45
N ARG A 401 -18.86 1.00 -6.67
CA ARG A 401 -19.00 -0.17 -7.56
C ARG A 401 -18.29 -1.38 -6.95
N THR A 402 -17.05 -1.22 -6.49
CA THR A 402 -16.27 -2.28 -5.83
C THR A 402 -16.94 -2.77 -4.54
N VAL A 403 -17.42 -1.87 -3.68
CA VAL A 403 -18.17 -2.23 -2.47
C VAL A 403 -19.50 -2.94 -2.81
N LYS A 404 -20.20 -2.51 -3.87
CA LYS A 404 -21.41 -3.21 -4.34
C LYS A 404 -21.10 -4.64 -4.83
N LEU A 405 -19.92 -4.85 -5.41
CA LEU A 405 -19.44 -6.16 -5.87
C LEU A 405 -19.01 -7.05 -4.69
N ALA A 406 -18.14 -6.54 -3.81
CA ALA A 406 -17.66 -7.25 -2.63
C ALA A 406 -18.80 -7.71 -1.71
N ARG A 407 -19.87 -6.90 -1.55
CA ARG A 407 -21.08 -7.28 -0.78
C ARG A 407 -21.88 -8.46 -1.34
N ARG A 408 -21.50 -9.04 -2.49
CA ARG A 408 -22.07 -10.30 -2.99
C ARG A 408 -21.33 -11.54 -2.50
N LEU A 409 -20.06 -11.38 -2.09
CA LEU A 409 -19.15 -12.46 -1.72
C LEU A 409 -19.08 -12.55 -0.19
N LYS A 410 -19.66 -13.60 0.39
CA LYS A 410 -19.91 -13.69 1.84
C LYS A 410 -18.61 -13.71 2.62
N ASP A 411 -17.67 -14.56 2.21
CA ASP A 411 -16.37 -14.70 2.88
C ASP A 411 -15.52 -13.42 2.77
N ILE A 412 -15.60 -12.70 1.65
CA ILE A 412 -14.96 -11.37 1.54
C ILE A 412 -15.62 -10.37 2.50
N THR A 413 -16.95 -10.36 2.65
CA THR A 413 -17.58 -9.45 3.63
C THR A 413 -17.23 -9.78 5.08
N LEU A 414 -17.19 -11.07 5.44
CA LEU A 414 -16.78 -11.52 6.77
C LEU A 414 -15.30 -11.17 7.04
N PHE A 415 -14.42 -11.44 6.08
CA PHE A 415 -13.02 -11.13 6.18
C PHE A 415 -12.76 -9.61 6.26
N LEU A 416 -13.41 -8.79 5.41
CA LEU A 416 -13.26 -7.33 5.46
C LEU A 416 -13.82 -6.74 6.77
N ALA A 417 -14.90 -7.29 7.33
CA ALA A 417 -15.41 -6.87 8.63
C ALA A 417 -14.44 -7.23 9.76
N ALA A 418 -13.86 -8.45 9.74
CA ALA A 418 -12.83 -8.85 10.68
C ALA A 418 -11.56 -8.00 10.56
N TRP A 419 -11.11 -7.74 9.33
CA TRP A 419 -9.91 -6.93 9.04
C TRP A 419 -10.09 -5.46 9.45
N PHE A 420 -11.27 -4.87 9.23
CA PHE A 420 -11.61 -3.53 9.72
C PHE A 420 -11.34 -3.41 11.23
N LEU A 421 -11.96 -4.31 12.01
CA LEU A 421 -11.84 -4.34 13.46
C LEU A 421 -10.41 -4.65 13.92
N LEU A 422 -9.74 -5.60 13.26
CA LEU A 422 -8.38 -6.01 13.61
C LEU A 422 -7.34 -4.94 13.30
N SER A 423 -7.48 -4.18 12.21
CA SER A 423 -6.62 -3.05 11.89
C SER A 423 -6.80 -1.89 12.90
N ASP A 424 -8.05 -1.58 13.27
CA ASP A 424 -8.32 -0.59 14.32
C ASP A 424 -7.77 -1.05 15.68
N ALA A 425 -7.87 -2.35 16.00
CA ALA A 425 -7.25 -2.94 17.19
C ALA A 425 -5.72 -2.77 17.19
N ILE A 426 -5.06 -3.07 16.07
CA ILE A 426 -3.60 -2.90 15.90
C ILE A 426 -3.20 -1.43 16.12
N ALA A 427 -3.83 -0.49 15.42
CA ALA A 427 -3.52 0.93 15.53
C ALA A 427 -3.78 1.47 16.95
N THR A 428 -4.92 1.09 17.55
CA THR A 428 -5.35 1.60 18.85
C THR A 428 -4.57 1.02 20.01
N VAL A 429 -4.25 -0.28 20.01
CA VAL A 429 -3.37 -0.87 21.03
C VAL A 429 -1.98 -0.22 20.97
N SER A 430 -1.43 0.02 19.78
CA SER A 430 -0.13 0.71 19.62
C SER A 430 -0.14 2.12 20.23
N GLY A 431 -1.08 2.97 19.81
CA GLY A 431 -1.20 4.33 20.34
C GLY A 431 -1.49 4.37 21.84
N THR A 432 -2.35 3.45 22.33
CA THR A 432 -2.73 3.39 23.75
C THR A 432 -1.59 2.87 24.62
N ALA A 433 -0.79 1.92 24.15
CA ALA A 433 0.38 1.41 24.86
C ALA A 433 1.44 2.50 25.06
N VAL A 434 1.76 3.27 24.01
CA VAL A 434 2.71 4.41 24.09
C VAL A 434 2.19 5.48 25.06
N LEU A 435 0.90 5.82 24.96
CA LEU A 435 0.28 6.85 25.79
C LEU A 435 0.15 6.43 27.26
N TYR A 436 -0.23 5.18 27.53
CA TYR A 436 -0.29 4.59 28.87
C TYR A 436 1.10 4.56 29.52
N ALA A 437 2.11 4.08 28.79
CA ALA A 437 3.49 4.05 29.28
C ALA A 437 4.02 5.45 29.64
N LYS A 438 3.68 6.47 28.85
CA LYS A 438 4.03 7.86 29.14
C LYS A 438 3.27 8.44 30.34
N THR A 439 1.95 8.23 30.43
CA THR A 439 1.10 8.96 31.39
C THR A 439 0.91 8.25 32.73
N GLN A 440 0.77 6.92 32.73
CA GLN A 440 0.52 6.10 33.92
C GLN A 440 1.83 5.57 34.50
N LEU A 441 2.67 4.92 33.68
CA LEU A 441 3.98 4.40 34.10
C LEU A 441 5.08 5.48 34.15
N ARG A 442 4.79 6.71 33.70
CA ARG A 442 5.70 7.86 33.69
C ARG A 442 7.06 7.57 33.05
N MET A 443 7.07 6.74 32.01
CA MET A 443 8.29 6.31 31.32
C MET A 443 8.91 7.48 30.54
N ALA A 444 10.24 7.61 30.64
CA ALA A 444 10.99 8.61 29.90
C ALA A 444 10.92 8.36 28.38
N PRO A 445 10.94 9.40 27.52
CA PRO A 445 10.67 9.23 26.08
C PRO A 445 11.66 8.30 25.34
N GLU A 446 12.89 8.19 25.83
CA GLU A 446 13.90 7.25 25.33
C GLU A 446 13.50 5.78 25.54
N ALA A 447 12.82 5.46 26.65
CA ALA A 447 12.29 4.12 26.93
C ALA A 447 11.08 3.79 26.04
N LEU A 448 10.23 4.79 25.75
CA LEU A 448 9.15 4.66 24.76
C LEU A 448 9.72 4.39 23.36
N GLY A 449 10.79 5.10 22.99
CA GLY A 449 11.52 4.86 21.74
C GLY A 449 12.07 3.44 21.64
N LEU A 450 12.63 2.91 22.73
CA LEU A 450 13.17 1.55 22.83
C LEU A 450 12.08 0.46 22.70
N ILE A 451 10.88 0.66 23.26
CA ILE A 451 9.74 -0.26 23.07
C ILE A 451 9.41 -0.43 21.58
N ASN A 452 9.44 0.64 20.80
CA ASN A 452 9.18 0.58 19.36
C ASN A 452 10.30 -0.14 18.58
N VAL A 453 11.57 0.00 18.99
CA VAL A 453 12.68 -0.80 18.42
C VAL A 453 12.46 -2.29 18.69
N ILE A 454 12.09 -2.65 19.93
CA ILE A 454 11.78 -4.03 20.32
C ILE A 454 10.58 -4.58 19.54
N ALA A 455 9.49 -3.82 19.41
CA ALA A 455 8.33 -4.22 18.63
C ALA A 455 8.63 -4.40 17.13
N THR A 456 9.38 -3.47 16.52
CA THR A 456 9.73 -3.53 15.09
C THR A 456 10.66 -4.72 14.80
N THR A 457 11.68 -4.94 15.63
CA THR A 457 12.58 -6.11 15.49
C THR A 457 11.86 -7.43 15.78
N ALA A 458 10.99 -7.49 16.78
CA ALA A 458 10.15 -8.65 17.04
C ALA A 458 9.16 -8.93 15.90
N GLY A 459 8.67 -7.91 15.20
CA GLY A 459 7.81 -8.07 14.01
C GLY A 459 8.54 -8.67 12.81
N VAL A 460 9.79 -8.27 12.57
CA VAL A 460 10.64 -8.92 11.55
C VAL A 460 10.86 -10.40 11.90
N LEU A 461 11.19 -10.70 13.17
CA LEU A 461 11.31 -12.10 13.63
C LEU A 461 9.99 -12.86 13.47
N GLY A 462 8.86 -12.27 13.90
CA GLY A 462 7.53 -12.85 13.82
C GLY A 462 7.12 -13.24 12.40
N ALA A 463 7.38 -12.39 11.40
CA ALA A 463 7.08 -12.68 10.00
C ALA A 463 7.76 -13.98 9.51
N PHE A 464 9.00 -14.24 9.93
CA PHE A 464 9.70 -15.50 9.60
C PHE A 464 9.27 -16.66 10.51
N SER A 465 9.11 -16.43 11.82
CA SER A 465 8.72 -17.45 12.78
C SER A 465 7.32 -18.01 12.50
N TRP A 466 6.33 -17.18 12.19
CA TRP A 466 4.98 -17.66 11.87
C TRP A 466 4.93 -18.51 10.60
N ALA A 467 5.75 -18.19 9.58
CA ALA A 467 5.91 -19.01 8.39
C ALA A 467 6.54 -20.39 8.68
N ALA A 468 7.38 -20.50 9.70
CA ALA A 468 7.90 -21.79 10.19
C ALA A 468 6.85 -22.55 11.03
N ILE A 469 6.23 -21.88 12.00
CA ILE A 469 5.22 -22.45 12.93
C ILE A 469 4.00 -23.00 12.17
N SER A 470 3.50 -22.26 11.17
CA SER A 470 2.37 -22.69 10.34
C SER A 470 2.68 -23.96 9.53
N ARG A 471 3.95 -24.15 9.11
CA ARG A 471 4.40 -25.36 8.40
C ARG A 471 4.62 -26.54 9.34
N THR A 472 5.26 -26.34 10.50
CA THR A 472 5.52 -27.44 11.46
C THR A 472 4.25 -27.94 12.13
N LEU A 473 3.25 -27.07 12.32
CA LEU A 473 1.94 -27.41 12.89
C LEU A 473 0.84 -27.68 11.84
N ASN A 474 1.16 -27.61 10.54
CA ASN A 474 0.20 -27.76 9.42
C ASN A 474 -1.08 -26.91 9.55
N LEU A 475 -0.95 -25.68 10.05
CA LEU A 475 -2.08 -24.78 10.30
C LEU A 475 -2.59 -24.14 8.99
N LYS A 476 -3.90 -24.20 8.75
CA LYS A 476 -4.57 -23.42 7.68
C LYS A 476 -4.40 -21.91 7.94
N PRO A 477 -4.34 -21.04 6.91
CA PRO A 477 -4.10 -19.61 7.09
C PRO A 477 -5.05 -18.91 8.09
N HIS A 478 -6.33 -19.25 8.10
CA HIS A 478 -7.30 -18.71 9.07
C HIS A 478 -7.01 -19.15 10.52
N GLN A 479 -6.46 -20.34 10.73
CA GLN A 479 -6.05 -20.83 12.06
C GLN A 479 -4.81 -20.10 12.56
N THR A 480 -3.85 -19.80 11.68
CA THR A 480 -2.68 -18.98 12.01
C THR A 480 -3.09 -17.55 12.41
N ILE A 481 -4.03 -16.94 11.69
CA ILE A 481 -4.61 -15.62 12.05
C ILE A 481 -5.33 -15.70 13.40
N LEU A 482 -6.15 -16.74 13.62
CA LEU A 482 -6.88 -16.92 14.88
C LEU A 482 -5.91 -17.10 16.07
N ALA A 483 -4.84 -17.89 15.90
CA ALA A 483 -3.79 -18.05 16.91
C ALA A 483 -3.06 -16.72 17.20
N CYS A 484 -2.77 -15.92 16.16
CA CYS A 484 -2.22 -14.57 16.34
C CYS A 484 -3.16 -13.66 17.13
N ILE A 485 -4.48 -13.67 16.85
CA ILE A 485 -5.49 -12.89 17.60
C ILE A 485 -5.57 -13.35 19.06
N CYS A 486 -5.58 -14.67 19.33
CA CYS A 486 -5.58 -15.20 20.70
C CYS A 486 -4.33 -14.80 21.50
N ILE A 487 -3.18 -14.61 20.86
CA ILE A 487 -1.97 -14.08 21.50
C ILE A 487 -2.03 -12.55 21.63
N PHE A 488 -2.64 -11.85 20.67
CA PHE A 488 -2.86 -10.39 20.75
C PHE A 488 -3.73 -10.03 21.97
N GLU A 489 -4.79 -10.81 22.21
CA GLU A 489 -5.76 -10.65 23.31
C GLU A 489 -5.10 -10.73 24.71
N ILE A 490 -3.94 -11.39 24.83
CA ILE A 490 -3.16 -11.42 26.08
C ILE A 490 -2.78 -10.00 26.51
N ILE A 491 -2.55 -9.07 25.57
CA ILE A 491 -2.10 -7.69 25.87
C ILE A 491 -3.18 -6.89 26.62
N PRO A 492 -4.42 -6.70 26.10
CA PRO A 492 -5.47 -6.01 26.84
C PRO A 492 -5.91 -6.79 28.10
N LEU A 493 -5.98 -8.13 28.06
CA LEU A 493 -6.27 -8.93 29.26
C LEU A 493 -5.23 -8.72 30.37
N TYR A 494 -3.93 -8.65 30.04
CA TYR A 494 -2.86 -8.37 31.01
C TYR A 494 -2.99 -6.96 31.59
N GLY A 495 -3.44 -5.97 30.81
CA GLY A 495 -3.82 -4.64 31.34
C GLY A 495 -5.02 -4.69 32.29
N LEU A 496 -6.00 -5.55 32.03
CA LEU A 496 -7.15 -5.75 32.92
C LEU A 496 -6.77 -6.48 34.24
N LEU A 497 -5.73 -7.31 34.26
CA LEU A 497 -5.20 -7.88 35.52
C LEU A 497 -4.81 -6.79 36.53
N GLY A 498 -4.42 -5.59 36.06
CA GLY A 498 -4.14 -4.42 36.88
C GLY A 498 -5.33 -3.89 37.70
N PHE A 499 -6.56 -4.33 37.43
CA PHE A 499 -7.74 -4.04 38.28
C PHE A 499 -7.90 -5.02 39.44
N LEU A 500 -7.32 -6.23 39.38
CA LEU A 500 -7.53 -7.26 40.40
C LEU A 500 -6.84 -6.88 41.72
N PRO A 501 -7.56 -6.87 42.87
CA PRO A 501 -6.98 -6.42 44.14
C PRO A 501 -5.87 -7.34 44.68
N MET A 502 -5.83 -8.62 44.26
CA MET A 502 -4.69 -9.51 44.53
C MET A 502 -3.44 -9.05 43.77
N VAL A 503 -3.58 -8.77 42.47
CA VAL A 503 -2.48 -8.35 41.59
C VAL A 503 -1.96 -6.96 41.97
N LYS A 504 -2.85 -6.04 42.34
CA LYS A 504 -2.50 -4.71 42.87
C LYS A 504 -1.72 -4.75 44.20
N ARG A 505 -1.82 -5.84 44.98
CA ARG A 505 -0.98 -6.07 46.17
C ARG A 505 0.39 -6.65 45.84
N TRP A 506 0.54 -7.35 44.71
CA TRP A 506 1.81 -7.92 44.27
C TRP A 506 2.71 -6.93 43.52
N ASN A 507 2.16 -5.88 42.89
CA ASN A 507 2.90 -4.73 42.35
C ASN A 507 3.96 -5.04 41.25
N VAL A 508 3.98 -6.27 40.69
CA VAL A 508 4.94 -6.74 39.67
C VAL A 508 4.26 -7.23 38.37
N ILE A 509 2.93 -7.19 38.32
CA ILE A 509 2.10 -7.74 37.22
C ILE A 509 0.94 -6.78 36.93
N GLY A 510 0.54 -6.64 35.66
CA GLY A 510 -0.70 -5.96 35.27
C GLY A 510 -0.52 -4.49 34.87
N LEU A 511 0.57 -4.22 34.14
CA LEU A 511 1.07 -2.89 33.78
C LEU A 511 1.18 -1.97 35.01
N GLN A 512 1.89 -2.42 36.04
CA GLN A 512 2.19 -1.64 37.24
C GLN A 512 3.64 -1.10 37.24
N GLN A 513 4.58 -1.81 36.61
CA GLN A 513 5.98 -1.43 36.51
C GLN A 513 6.41 -1.10 35.07
N PRO A 514 7.30 -0.11 34.85
CA PRO A 514 7.84 0.24 33.54
C PRO A 514 8.44 -0.93 32.74
N TRP A 515 9.04 -1.91 33.42
CA TRP A 515 9.71 -3.03 32.74
C TRP A 515 8.73 -3.97 32.03
N GLU A 516 7.48 -4.06 32.49
CA GLU A 516 6.45 -4.93 31.91
C GLU A 516 6.13 -4.56 30.45
N MET A 517 6.37 -3.30 30.05
CA MET A 517 6.13 -2.83 28.68
C MET A 517 7.08 -3.44 27.63
N TYR A 518 8.30 -3.84 28.02
CA TYR A 518 9.27 -4.40 27.07
C TYR A 518 8.88 -5.78 26.52
N PRO A 519 8.55 -6.81 27.35
CA PRO A 519 8.07 -8.09 26.83
C PRO A 519 6.69 -7.98 26.14
N LEU A 520 5.82 -7.07 26.59
CA LEU A 520 4.56 -6.77 25.89
C LEU A 520 4.80 -6.15 24.50
N GLY A 521 5.79 -5.25 24.36
CA GLY A 521 6.21 -4.70 23.08
C GLY A 521 6.78 -5.76 22.13
N PHE A 522 7.57 -6.70 22.65
CA PHE A 522 8.04 -7.87 21.89
C PHE A 522 6.87 -8.73 21.42
N LEU A 523 5.92 -9.05 22.32
CA LEU A 523 4.73 -9.86 22.01
C LEU A 523 3.86 -9.19 20.94
N TYR A 524 3.59 -7.89 21.07
CA TYR A 524 2.87 -7.08 20.10
C TYR A 524 3.53 -7.13 18.71
N GLY A 525 4.85 -6.89 18.66
CA GLY A 525 5.62 -6.95 17.43
C GLY A 525 5.54 -8.32 16.75
N PHE A 526 5.85 -9.38 17.50
CA PHE A 526 5.84 -10.76 17.02
C PHE A 526 4.48 -11.19 16.43
N VAL A 527 3.38 -10.76 17.05
CA VAL A 527 2.02 -10.99 16.54
C VAL A 527 1.74 -10.15 15.29
N LEU A 528 2.12 -8.87 15.27
CA LEU A 528 1.92 -7.98 14.12
C LEU A 528 2.62 -8.47 12.85
N GLY A 529 3.82 -9.06 12.98
CA GLY A 529 4.53 -9.71 11.87
C GLY A 529 3.79 -10.91 11.29
N GLY A 530 3.09 -11.68 12.12
CA GLY A 530 2.21 -12.77 11.68
C GLY A 530 0.95 -12.25 10.98
N LEU A 531 0.19 -11.38 11.65
CA LEU A 531 -1.09 -10.85 11.15
C LEU A 531 -0.93 -10.13 9.80
N SER A 532 0.03 -9.22 9.70
CA SER A 532 0.24 -8.43 8.46
C SER A 532 0.58 -9.29 7.24
N SER A 533 1.28 -10.40 7.43
CA SER A 533 1.58 -11.37 6.37
C SER A 533 0.36 -12.24 6.04
N TYR A 534 -0.21 -12.92 7.04
CA TYR A 534 -1.25 -13.94 6.82
C TYR A 534 -2.61 -13.35 6.42
N CYS A 535 -3.00 -12.18 6.95
CA CYS A 535 -4.21 -11.50 6.49
C CYS A 535 -4.10 -11.10 5.02
N ARG A 536 -2.91 -10.66 4.55
CA ARG A 536 -2.70 -10.28 3.15
C ARG A 536 -2.72 -11.48 2.21
N SER A 537 -2.11 -12.61 2.59
CA SER A 537 -2.15 -13.83 1.75
C SER A 537 -3.55 -14.44 1.70
N LEU A 538 -4.25 -14.55 2.85
CA LEU A 538 -5.62 -15.06 2.90
C LEU A 538 -6.58 -14.16 2.12
N PHE A 539 -6.42 -12.84 2.17
CA PHE A 539 -7.23 -11.94 1.36
C PHE A 539 -6.98 -12.16 -0.14
N GLY A 540 -5.72 -12.28 -0.56
CA GLY A 540 -5.36 -12.59 -1.95
C GLY A 540 -6.01 -13.89 -2.46
N GLU A 541 -6.07 -14.92 -1.63
CA GLU A 541 -6.73 -16.19 -1.94
C GLU A 541 -8.27 -16.10 -2.08
N LEU A 542 -8.91 -15.03 -1.60
CA LEU A 542 -10.36 -14.83 -1.69
C LEU A 542 -10.78 -13.94 -2.87
N ILE A 543 -9.84 -13.26 -3.53
CA ILE A 543 -10.13 -12.28 -4.58
C ILE A 543 -10.65 -12.95 -5.86
N PRO A 544 -11.72 -12.44 -6.49
CA PRO A 544 -12.13 -12.91 -7.82
C PRO A 544 -11.10 -12.50 -8.88
N PRO A 545 -10.64 -13.43 -9.74
CA PRO A 545 -9.59 -13.15 -10.72
C PRO A 545 -9.98 -12.03 -11.69
N GLY A 546 -8.97 -11.29 -12.17
CA GLY A 546 -9.16 -10.12 -13.02
C GLY A 546 -9.67 -8.85 -12.31
N SER A 547 -10.00 -8.91 -11.01
CA SER A 547 -10.46 -7.74 -10.23
C SER A 547 -9.50 -7.31 -9.11
N GLU A 548 -8.29 -7.88 -9.05
CA GLU A 548 -7.41 -7.83 -7.87
C GLU A 548 -7.09 -6.42 -7.38
N ALA A 549 -6.72 -5.51 -8.28
CA ALA A 549 -6.39 -4.13 -7.93
C ALA A 549 -7.54 -3.41 -7.21
N ALA A 550 -8.80 -3.69 -7.58
CA ALA A 550 -9.97 -3.09 -6.95
C ALA A 550 -10.20 -3.65 -5.53
N PHE A 551 -10.02 -4.97 -5.34
CA PHE A 551 -10.19 -5.59 -4.02
C PHE A 551 -9.02 -5.23 -3.07
N TYR A 552 -7.77 -5.20 -3.54
CA TYR A 552 -6.65 -4.72 -2.72
C TYR A 552 -6.77 -3.22 -2.38
N ALA A 553 -7.29 -2.39 -3.28
CA ALA A 553 -7.62 -1.00 -2.96
C ALA A 553 -8.71 -0.93 -1.87
N LEU A 554 -9.75 -1.76 -1.94
CA LEU A 554 -10.77 -1.85 -0.89
C LEU A 554 -10.16 -2.29 0.46
N TYR A 555 -9.31 -3.31 0.50
CA TYR A 555 -8.58 -3.73 1.71
C TYR A 555 -7.75 -2.61 2.35
N ALA A 556 -7.02 -1.84 1.53
CA ALA A 556 -6.24 -0.69 2.00
C ALA A 556 -7.11 0.48 2.50
N ILE A 557 -8.29 0.70 1.88
CA ILE A 557 -9.26 1.70 2.33
C ILE A 557 -9.95 1.24 3.63
N THR A 558 -10.23 -0.06 3.78
CA THR A 558 -10.74 -0.65 5.03
C THR A 558 -9.75 -0.50 6.18
N ASP A 559 -8.45 -0.76 5.94
CA ASP A 559 -7.36 -0.57 6.90
C ASP A 559 -7.22 0.87 7.40
N LYS A 560 -7.19 1.86 6.49
CA LYS A 560 -7.08 3.28 6.89
C LYS A 560 -8.40 3.88 7.36
N GLY A 561 -9.54 3.34 6.94
CA GLY A 561 -10.87 3.79 7.37
C GLY A 561 -11.26 3.32 8.77
N SER A 562 -10.71 2.20 9.25
CA SER A 562 -11.05 1.67 10.59
C SER A 562 -10.26 2.36 11.70
N SER A 563 -8.96 2.60 11.49
CA SER A 563 -8.00 3.23 12.41
C SER A 563 -8.35 4.66 12.89
N VAL A 564 -9.53 5.18 12.50
CA VAL A 564 -10.14 6.41 13.01
C VAL A 564 -10.86 6.17 14.35
N PHE A 565 -11.53 5.03 14.50
CA PHE A 565 -12.55 4.84 15.53
C PHE A 565 -11.97 4.55 16.91
N GLY A 566 -11.09 3.56 17.02
CA GLY A 566 -10.56 3.11 18.30
C GLY A 566 -9.82 4.20 19.07
N PRO A 567 -8.96 5.05 18.46
CA PRO A 567 -8.30 6.14 19.21
C PRO A 567 -9.30 7.19 19.70
N ALA A 568 -10.36 7.48 18.94
CA ALA A 568 -11.42 8.38 19.39
C ALA A 568 -12.24 7.80 20.55
N VAL A 569 -12.57 6.50 20.50
CA VAL A 569 -13.28 5.81 21.60
C VAL A 569 -12.40 5.73 22.86
N VAL A 570 -11.11 5.46 22.73
CA VAL A 570 -10.16 5.51 23.85
C VAL A 570 -10.08 6.93 24.44
N GLY A 571 -10.00 7.97 23.60
CA GLY A 571 -10.04 9.37 24.06
C GLY A 571 -11.31 9.68 24.85
N ALA A 572 -12.48 9.27 24.36
CA ALA A 572 -13.76 9.48 25.06
C ALA A 572 -13.82 8.74 26.41
N ILE A 573 -13.29 7.51 26.48
CA ILE A 573 -13.17 6.76 27.75
C ILE A 573 -12.24 7.48 28.73
N VAL A 574 -11.13 8.05 28.25
CA VAL A 574 -10.15 8.79 29.07
C VAL A 574 -10.71 10.13 29.56
N ASP A 575 -11.52 10.83 28.77
CA ASP A 575 -12.19 12.05 29.23
C ASP A 575 -13.30 11.77 30.26
N HIS A 576 -14.06 10.68 30.09
CA HIS A 576 -15.12 10.31 31.03
C HIS A 576 -14.62 9.67 32.34
N THR A 577 -13.50 8.93 32.31
CA THR A 577 -12.98 8.22 33.49
C THR A 577 -11.74 8.86 34.11
N GLY A 578 -11.05 9.75 33.40
CA GLY A 578 -9.80 10.39 33.81
C GLY A 578 -8.55 9.51 33.68
N GLU A 579 -8.71 8.19 33.58
CA GLU A 579 -7.63 7.20 33.51
C GLU A 579 -7.60 6.49 32.14
N ILE A 580 -6.42 5.99 31.75
CA ILE A 580 -6.29 5.16 30.53
C ILE A 580 -6.62 3.68 30.81
N ARG A 581 -6.49 3.20 32.06
CA ARG A 581 -6.68 1.78 32.38
C ARG A 581 -8.09 1.24 32.03
N PRO A 582 -9.21 1.98 32.19
CA PRO A 582 -10.52 1.52 31.74
C PRO A 582 -10.62 1.23 30.23
N ALA A 583 -9.79 1.85 29.39
CA ALA A 583 -9.77 1.62 27.96
C ALA A 583 -9.37 0.18 27.57
N PHE A 584 -8.66 -0.56 28.44
CA PHE A 584 -8.33 -1.97 28.19
C PHE A 584 -9.58 -2.87 28.05
N TRP A 585 -10.73 -2.50 28.63
CA TRP A 585 -11.99 -3.22 28.39
C TRP A 585 -12.48 -3.07 26.94
N PHE A 586 -12.38 -1.86 26.39
CA PHE A 586 -12.69 -1.62 24.97
C PHE A 586 -11.67 -2.32 24.06
N LEU A 587 -10.38 -2.28 24.41
CA LEU A 587 -9.34 -2.97 23.63
C LEU A 587 -9.52 -4.50 23.61
N ALA A 588 -9.89 -5.13 24.73
CA ALA A 588 -10.21 -6.56 24.77
C ALA A 588 -11.39 -6.93 23.84
N VAL A 589 -12.47 -6.13 23.87
CA VAL A 589 -13.58 -6.34 22.94
C VAL A 589 -13.15 -6.10 21.48
N LEU A 590 -12.34 -5.08 21.21
CA LEU A 590 -11.89 -4.72 19.86
C LEU A 590 -10.91 -5.75 19.26
N VAL A 591 -10.02 -6.32 20.06
CA VAL A 591 -9.08 -7.39 19.66
C VAL A 591 -9.80 -8.74 19.53
N GLY A 592 -10.73 -9.06 20.44
CA GLY A 592 -11.45 -10.33 20.46
C GLY A 592 -12.54 -10.48 19.41
N LEU A 593 -13.28 -9.42 19.03
CA LEU A 593 -14.41 -9.50 18.09
C LEU A 593 -14.03 -9.94 16.65
N PRO A 594 -12.84 -9.64 16.09
CA PRO A 594 -12.31 -10.28 14.89
C PRO A 594 -12.25 -11.81 14.92
N ALA A 595 -12.00 -12.44 16.07
CA ALA A 595 -11.76 -13.89 16.18
C ALA A 595 -12.95 -14.75 15.68
N PRO A 596 -14.20 -14.59 16.16
CA PRO A 596 -15.34 -15.34 15.62
C PRO A 596 -15.63 -15.01 14.16
N LEU A 597 -15.36 -13.78 13.70
CA LEU A 597 -15.56 -13.42 12.28
C LEU A 597 -14.59 -14.19 11.37
N ILE A 598 -13.29 -14.26 11.72
CA ILE A 598 -12.30 -15.08 11.00
C ILE A 598 -12.65 -16.58 11.08
N TYR A 599 -13.15 -17.06 12.21
CA TYR A 599 -13.56 -18.46 12.36
C TYR A 599 -14.69 -18.88 11.41
N PHE A 600 -15.58 -17.95 11.02
CA PHE A 600 -16.65 -18.21 10.04
C PHE A 600 -16.24 -17.97 8.56
N VAL A 601 -15.02 -17.49 8.29
CA VAL A 601 -14.48 -17.38 6.92
C VAL A 601 -14.06 -18.76 6.43
N ASN A 602 -14.73 -19.24 5.39
CA ASN A 602 -14.40 -20.50 4.71
C ASN A 602 -13.67 -20.18 3.39
N VAL A 603 -12.38 -20.54 3.33
CA VAL A 603 -11.50 -20.15 2.22
C VAL A 603 -11.91 -20.83 0.92
N GLU A 604 -12.31 -22.09 1.03
CA GLU A 604 -12.74 -22.96 -0.06
C GLU A 604 -14.07 -22.45 -0.68
N ARG A 605 -15.03 -22.02 0.15
CA ARG A 605 -16.26 -21.35 -0.30
C ARG A 605 -15.97 -19.99 -0.94
N GLY A 606 -15.12 -19.18 -0.32
CA GLY A 606 -14.79 -17.84 -0.82
C GLY A 606 -14.13 -17.88 -2.20
N LYS A 607 -13.22 -18.83 -2.44
CA LYS A 607 -12.64 -19.10 -3.76
C LYS A 607 -13.71 -19.43 -4.81
N ASN A 608 -14.65 -20.31 -4.46
CA ASN A 608 -15.71 -20.74 -5.38
C ASN A 608 -16.71 -19.60 -5.68
N GLU A 609 -17.12 -18.81 -4.67
CA GLU A 609 -17.95 -17.62 -4.89
C GLU A 609 -17.20 -16.58 -5.76
N GLY A 610 -15.87 -16.42 -5.57
CA GLY A 610 -15.01 -15.53 -6.36
C GLY A 610 -14.86 -15.95 -7.83
N ALA A 611 -14.61 -17.23 -8.10
CA ALA A 611 -14.49 -17.77 -9.45
C ALA A 611 -15.78 -17.58 -10.27
N GLN A 612 -16.93 -17.96 -9.70
CA GLN A 612 -18.24 -17.77 -10.34
C GLN A 612 -18.53 -16.29 -10.65
N LEU A 613 -18.09 -15.37 -9.79
CA LEU A 613 -18.28 -13.94 -10.05
C LEU A 613 -17.37 -13.41 -11.17
N ALA A 614 -16.17 -13.97 -11.34
CA ALA A 614 -15.28 -13.64 -12.44
C ALA A 614 -15.84 -14.10 -13.80
N GLU A 615 -16.34 -15.34 -13.90
CA GLU A 615 -17.04 -15.85 -15.10
C GLU A 615 -18.21 -14.94 -15.51
N ILE A 616 -18.99 -14.46 -14.53
CA ILE A 616 -20.09 -13.52 -14.79
C ILE A 616 -19.58 -12.18 -15.31
N ILE A 617 -18.50 -11.62 -14.73
CA ILE A 617 -17.91 -10.35 -15.17
C ILE A 617 -17.33 -10.47 -16.59
N GLU A 618 -16.64 -11.56 -16.90
CA GLU A 618 -16.09 -11.83 -18.22
C GLU A 618 -17.19 -12.07 -19.25
N GLY A 619 -18.22 -12.85 -18.90
CA GLY A 619 -19.40 -13.06 -19.74
C GLY A 619 -20.20 -11.78 -20.04
N PHE A 620 -20.18 -10.78 -19.15
CA PHE A 620 -20.69 -9.44 -19.45
C PHE A 620 -19.76 -8.66 -20.38
N ARG A 621 -18.44 -8.66 -20.12
CA ARG A 621 -17.43 -7.95 -20.93
C ARG A 621 -17.39 -8.48 -22.38
N ILE A 622 -17.54 -9.80 -22.57
CA ILE A 622 -17.65 -10.41 -23.89
C ILE A 622 -18.90 -9.87 -24.62
N ARG A 623 -20.07 -9.84 -23.98
CA ARG A 623 -21.28 -9.27 -24.58
C ARG A 623 -21.17 -7.77 -24.88
N GLU A 624 -20.53 -6.98 -24.02
CA GLU A 624 -20.25 -5.56 -24.31
C GLU A 624 -19.31 -5.41 -25.53
N SER A 625 -18.27 -6.24 -25.64
CA SER A 625 -17.37 -6.21 -26.81
C SER A 625 -18.08 -6.63 -28.11
N GLN A 626 -18.94 -7.65 -28.06
CA GLN A 626 -19.76 -8.10 -29.19
C GLN A 626 -20.80 -7.03 -29.59
N ALA A 627 -21.44 -6.36 -28.64
CA ALA A 627 -22.36 -5.26 -28.91
C ALA A 627 -21.64 -4.04 -29.52
N ALA A 628 -20.40 -3.76 -29.09
CA ALA A 628 -19.56 -2.70 -29.65
C ALA A 628 -19.05 -3.01 -31.06
N SER A 629 -18.77 -4.28 -31.39
CA SER A 629 -18.39 -4.69 -32.75
C SER A 629 -19.58 -4.98 -33.67
N ALA A 630 -20.80 -5.08 -33.12
CA ALA A 630 -22.04 -5.26 -33.89
C ALA A 630 -22.70 -3.94 -34.32
N VAL A 631 -22.03 -2.80 -34.21
CA VAL A 631 -22.48 -1.53 -34.80
C VAL A 631 -22.38 -1.66 -36.33
N PRO A 632 -23.50 -1.65 -37.09
CA PRO A 632 -23.43 -1.84 -38.53
C PRO A 632 -22.77 -0.65 -39.22
N SER A 633 -21.93 -0.91 -40.22
CA SER A 633 -21.41 0.11 -41.12
C SER A 633 -22.51 0.56 -42.08
N THR A 634 -23.42 1.42 -41.64
CA THR A 634 -24.43 2.07 -42.50
C THR A 634 -23.77 3.14 -43.38
N ARG A 635 -23.05 2.67 -44.39
CA ARG A 635 -22.82 3.32 -45.68
C ARG A 635 -23.24 2.32 -46.74
N ASP A 636 -23.76 2.82 -47.86
CA ASP A 636 -24.32 2.12 -49.02
C ASP A 636 -25.87 2.08 -49.07
N VAL A 637 -26.48 3.25 -48.90
CA VAL A 637 -27.72 3.66 -49.60
C VAL A 637 -27.57 5.15 -49.93
N ASP A 638 -27.19 5.46 -51.18
CA ASP A 638 -27.33 6.76 -51.87
C ASP A 638 -26.63 6.66 -53.25
N ASP A 639 -27.07 5.73 -54.11
CA ASP A 639 -26.47 5.54 -55.45
C ASP A 639 -27.46 4.96 -56.49
N GLU A 640 -28.73 5.40 -56.47
CA GLU A 640 -29.72 5.07 -57.53
C GLU A 640 -30.76 6.19 -57.80
N GLU A 641 -30.34 7.46 -57.86
CA GLU A 641 -31.24 8.54 -58.33
C GLU A 641 -30.54 9.62 -59.17
N GLN A 642 -29.97 9.26 -60.34
CA GLN A 642 -29.64 10.27 -61.35
C GLN A 642 -29.48 9.78 -62.81
N HIS A 643 -30.55 9.36 -63.49
CA HIS A 643 -30.59 9.49 -64.96
C HIS A 643 -31.97 9.63 -65.61
N VAL A 644 -31.99 10.39 -66.70
CA VAL A 644 -33.08 10.62 -67.68
C VAL A 644 -34.38 11.23 -67.12
N GLY A 645 -34.44 12.56 -67.16
CA GLY A 645 -35.69 13.32 -67.24
C GLY A 645 -35.66 14.26 -68.44
N SER A 646 -36.17 13.81 -69.59
CA SER A 646 -36.34 14.65 -70.79
C SER A 646 -37.47 14.15 -71.69
N ASP A 647 -38.52 14.96 -71.76
CA ASP A 647 -39.52 15.10 -72.84
C ASP A 647 -40.59 14.01 -73.15
N ASP A 648 -41.70 14.58 -73.63
CA ASP A 648 -42.81 14.08 -74.45
C ASP A 648 -43.95 13.16 -73.93
N GLU A 649 -45.13 13.80 -73.92
CA GLU A 649 -46.38 13.41 -74.59
C GLU A 649 -47.29 12.26 -74.10
N ARG A 650 -48.52 12.69 -73.77
CA ARG A 650 -49.80 12.19 -74.31
C ARG A 650 -50.28 10.80 -73.84
N GLY A 651 -51.17 10.81 -72.85
CA GLY A 651 -51.71 9.61 -72.21
C GLY A 651 -52.99 8.99 -72.81
N ARG A 652 -53.30 7.80 -72.28
CA ARG A 652 -54.53 6.99 -72.35
C ARG A 652 -54.38 5.91 -71.25
N SER A 653 -55.37 5.30 -70.62
CA SER A 653 -56.81 5.48 -70.41
C SER A 653 -57.32 4.11 -69.93
N THR A 654 -58.26 4.05 -68.97
CA THR A 654 -59.02 2.83 -68.56
C THR A 654 -58.21 1.66 -67.97
N SER A 655 -58.72 0.88 -67.01
CA SER A 655 -60.07 0.85 -66.40
C SER A 655 -60.00 0.87 -64.88
#